data_AF-A0A399WFH2-F1
#
_entry.id   AF-A0A399WFH2-F1
#
_cell.length_a   1.000
_cell.length_b   1.000
_cell.length_c   1.000
_cell.angle_alpha   90.00
_cell.angle_beta   90.00
_cell.angle_gamma   90.00
#
_symmetry.space_group_name_H-M   'P 1'
#
loop_
_entity.id
_entity.type
_entity.pdbx_description
1 polymer ?
#
loop_
_entity_poly.entity_id
_entity_poly.type
_entity_poly.pdbx_seq_one_letter_code
_entity_poly.pdbx_strand_id
1 'polypeptide(L)'
;MRRSHIANKYLLPRIVAAVVLIACVFAAAAVAQSSEFEGKTIGEVKIVVDPPYSNGAEDEVAPLVKGMSGKPYNTVRVHDNILQIYNNRPVVSVEVAAALRGDLVDLEFRVKRKAVLNKVLIEVTEPKGNGSKITEQELLFKLNILSSGTPITEQILRNNADIMLDYLREQGYYKAEVAFDEQKVAGIDEVNVVFHVTLNEQAVVNTFSINIEGLTTPIDQRKLSLEPGEGFTRDRLRNDVEEVRSILREGDLIAPRLYEPRVVYDPEANKVDIELTGSKGPKVKIVIDPETDKPSSRTLNKILPVKREGTLDFAAIVEGERRLENYYQEHGYFFVDVTPVCSVEPEIVEGDGTKLPNGTEFVCSSLATNELLGRDIEVKYNVALSRKLRLRSIRIRGTDKLTYEDVSTVLNSQEANVLGIIPLFGYGRGVTSADTLEQDASTIRSLMNELGYRDATVSVLQGVSPNSDDLIITFQVDEGPPTVVDAVTISGNTAIPTDELEKQLPELKGRNYSRARVRNAVRALQTYYADKGYYDARITSSIVEPKTPASTDVENVQVEFQIEREGRPVVIDRVLITGNQKTKEHAIRRAIALEPGKLLKTSDIYSSEQNLFGTDAFDSVNVKLQRAGRNTDGSRSTDVIINVSEAPPRVLKYGGGFSTDLGVNGFVDIRHVNLFGRLWQGGARLRMSRRQQLVQLDFIHPRFLHDREGRFSPLTITAQYQRDSTVTRFFRSAFDKGTFGIVQRLDENGDPIDEFGNATGSPTLHRLTFTVETNKTLSVKNRSLIFARFKFEDVRLMNFESLLVRELLRPDSRIRTSGFSFTYVRDTRQNCQIQYSLLETIAKGEPGDRCRYNASDPTNGSYITAQYDLSAPLLGANIGFQKFQASYNFYYSVPKIRRMTLAARAIIGLAHVFANGNRFSNSQFPGLDGILPISERFFAGGSTTLRGFDFEEAGPRAVVVPQGTFRDSEGNQVYLDPFTLPFGGNALAVVNIEARIPLSKSVRAVPFYDGGNVFRRVGDIFNPPKTIGSTAFEANLRALWTNTVGLGLRLKTPIGGEFGIDYGYLLNPPRFRIPQTVGPDAYYRLRQGHIHFRFSQAF
;
A
#
# COMPACT_ATOMS: atom_id res chain seq x y z
N MET A 1 -20.53 -53.68 -22.62
CA MET A 1 -20.88 -54.97 -23.26
C MET A 1 -22.21 -55.47 -22.71
N ARG A 2 -23.04 -56.05 -23.59
CA ARG A 2 -24.44 -56.46 -23.38
C ARG A 2 -24.58 -57.84 -22.69
N ARG A 3 -25.80 -58.06 -22.13
CA ARG A 3 -26.48 -59.30 -21.64
C ARG A 3 -26.17 -59.64 -20.16
N SER A 4 -27.13 -59.92 -19.26
CA SER A 4 -28.40 -60.65 -19.40
C SER A 4 -29.49 -60.32 -18.35
N HIS A 5 -30.74 -60.49 -18.78
CA HIS A 5 -31.99 -60.96 -18.11
C HIS A 5 -32.41 -60.55 -16.69
N ILE A 6 -33.47 -59.73 -16.65
CA ILE A 6 -34.81 -59.97 -16.07
C ILE A 6 -34.94 -61.21 -15.15
N ALA A 7 -35.11 -60.98 -13.84
CA ALA A 7 -36.16 -61.57 -12.99
C ALA A 7 -35.99 -61.13 -11.52
N ASN A 8 -36.76 -60.14 -11.05
CA ASN A 8 -37.32 -60.16 -9.69
C ASN A 8 -38.33 -59.02 -9.47
N LYS A 9 -39.61 -59.28 -9.76
CA LYS A 9 -40.73 -58.35 -9.50
C LYS A 9 -41.56 -58.74 -8.27
N TYR A 10 -41.02 -59.56 -7.35
CA TYR A 10 -41.78 -60.12 -6.21
C TYR A 10 -41.08 -60.02 -4.84
N LEU A 11 -40.12 -59.11 -4.63
CA LEU A 11 -39.46 -58.96 -3.31
C LEU A 11 -39.97 -57.80 -2.44
N LEU A 12 -40.50 -56.72 -3.03
CA LEU A 12 -40.97 -55.55 -2.26
C LEU A 12 -42.24 -55.80 -1.42
N PRO A 13 -43.24 -56.62 -1.82
CA PRO A 13 -44.44 -56.84 -0.98
C PRO A 13 -44.19 -57.74 0.23
N ARG A 14 -43.10 -58.54 0.23
CA ARG A 14 -42.81 -59.51 1.31
C ARG A 14 -41.97 -58.93 2.44
N ILE A 15 -41.12 -57.95 2.16
CA ILE A 15 -40.33 -57.27 3.20
C ILE A 15 -41.20 -56.25 3.95
N VAL A 16 -42.12 -55.56 3.26
CA VAL A 16 -43.10 -54.68 3.92
C VAL A 16 -44.07 -55.48 4.79
N ALA A 17 -44.53 -56.66 4.35
CA ALA A 17 -45.37 -57.54 5.16
C ALA A 17 -44.64 -58.14 6.36
N ALA A 18 -43.35 -58.50 6.23
CA ALA A 18 -42.55 -59.04 7.34
C ALA A 18 -42.18 -57.97 8.38
N VAL A 19 -41.89 -56.74 7.96
CA VAL A 19 -41.62 -55.62 8.89
C VAL A 19 -42.89 -55.16 9.59
N VAL A 20 -44.05 -55.19 8.93
CA VAL A 20 -45.35 -54.91 9.58
C VAL A 20 -45.77 -56.04 10.53
N LEU A 21 -45.47 -57.32 10.23
CA LEU A 21 -45.75 -58.44 11.15
C LEU A 21 -44.83 -58.43 12.37
N ILE A 22 -43.54 -58.11 12.20
CA ILE A 22 -42.58 -58.01 13.32
C ILE A 22 -42.85 -56.76 14.16
N ALA A 23 -43.30 -55.65 13.55
CA ALA A 23 -43.76 -54.47 14.28
C ALA A 23 -45.07 -54.75 15.07
N CYS A 24 -45.98 -55.57 14.56
CA CYS A 24 -47.19 -55.97 15.30
C CYS A 24 -46.89 -56.94 16.46
N VAL A 25 -45.88 -57.79 16.34
CA VAL A 25 -45.47 -58.73 17.42
C VAL A 25 -44.65 -58.03 18.50
N PHE A 26 -43.81 -57.04 18.16
CA PHE A 26 -43.14 -56.20 19.16
C PHE A 26 -44.07 -55.16 19.81
N ALA A 27 -45.08 -54.65 19.09
CA ALA A 27 -46.13 -53.82 19.68
C ALA A 27 -46.97 -54.60 20.71
N ALA A 28 -47.28 -55.88 20.46
CA ALA A 28 -48.02 -56.71 21.41
C ALA A 28 -47.22 -57.04 22.69
N ALA A 29 -45.89 -57.19 22.60
CA ALA A 29 -45.02 -57.43 23.76
C ALA A 29 -44.75 -56.16 24.58
N ALA A 30 -44.63 -54.99 23.94
CA ALA A 30 -44.48 -53.71 24.63
C ALA A 30 -45.78 -53.25 25.32
N VAL A 31 -46.94 -53.51 24.71
CA VAL A 31 -48.26 -53.20 25.30
C VAL A 31 -48.51 -54.06 26.56
N ALA A 32 -48.06 -55.32 26.57
CA ALA A 32 -48.19 -56.19 27.74
C ALA A 32 -47.29 -55.81 28.94
N GLN A 33 -46.20 -55.06 28.72
CA GLN A 33 -45.31 -54.60 29.79
C GLN A 33 -45.64 -53.16 30.26
N SER A 34 -46.22 -52.32 29.39
CA SER A 34 -46.70 -50.97 29.74
C SER A 34 -47.97 -50.97 30.61
N SER A 35 -48.79 -52.03 30.54
CA SER A 35 -50.06 -52.10 31.27
C SER A 35 -49.92 -52.22 32.79
N GLU A 36 -48.73 -52.55 33.30
CA GLU A 36 -48.49 -52.73 34.74
C GLU A 36 -48.27 -51.39 35.48
N PHE A 37 -47.93 -50.33 34.72
CA PHE A 37 -47.63 -48.99 35.24
C PHE A 37 -48.71 -47.96 34.89
N GLU A 38 -49.49 -48.20 33.84
CA GLU A 38 -50.52 -47.28 33.34
C GLU A 38 -51.58 -46.94 34.43
N GLY A 39 -51.76 -45.65 34.71
CA GLY A 39 -52.71 -45.15 35.72
C GLY A 39 -52.17 -45.09 37.16
N LYS A 40 -51.03 -45.71 37.48
CA LYS A 40 -50.38 -45.61 38.81
C LYS A 40 -49.66 -44.27 38.99
N THR A 41 -49.56 -43.76 40.21
CA THR A 41 -48.99 -42.43 40.46
C THR A 41 -47.46 -42.46 40.34
N ILE A 42 -46.88 -41.52 39.59
CA ILE A 42 -45.43 -41.38 39.47
C ILE A 42 -44.87 -40.88 40.81
N GLY A 43 -43.99 -41.67 41.41
CA GLY A 43 -43.30 -41.35 42.66
C GLY A 43 -42.07 -40.47 42.41
N GLU A 44 -40.90 -41.10 42.44
CA GLU A 44 -39.61 -40.46 42.30
C GLU A 44 -39.16 -40.44 40.83
N VAL A 45 -38.69 -39.27 40.36
CA VAL A 45 -38.12 -39.14 39.00
C VAL A 45 -36.65 -38.81 39.15
N LYS A 46 -35.79 -39.77 38.78
CA LYS A 46 -34.34 -39.66 38.80
C LYS A 46 -33.83 -39.42 37.38
N ILE A 47 -32.80 -38.59 37.25
CA ILE A 47 -32.13 -38.32 35.98
C ILE A 47 -30.68 -38.76 36.15
N VAL A 48 -30.19 -39.56 35.22
CA VAL A 48 -28.81 -40.00 35.17
C VAL A 48 -28.25 -39.56 33.83
N VAL A 49 -27.29 -38.64 33.84
CA VAL A 49 -26.61 -38.18 32.63
C VAL A 49 -25.30 -38.94 32.48
N ASP A 50 -25.06 -39.52 31.30
CA ASP A 50 -23.84 -40.26 30.98
C ASP A 50 -23.03 -39.52 29.89
N PRO A 51 -21.77 -39.13 30.15
CA PRO A 51 -21.00 -39.30 31.40
C PRO A 51 -21.46 -38.36 32.55
N PRO A 52 -21.18 -38.69 33.83
CA PRO A 52 -21.54 -37.86 34.98
C PRO A 52 -20.75 -36.54 34.97
N TYR A 53 -21.46 -35.41 34.89
CA TYR A 53 -20.90 -34.07 34.72
C TYR A 53 -20.72 -33.30 36.04
N SER A 54 -19.92 -32.23 36.03
CA SER A 54 -19.78 -31.29 37.15
C SER A 54 -21.11 -30.57 37.46
N ASN A 55 -21.36 -30.30 38.75
CA ASN A 55 -22.57 -29.68 39.33
C ASN A 55 -23.35 -28.75 38.38
N GLY A 56 -24.57 -29.16 37.98
CA GLY A 56 -25.54 -28.33 37.24
C GLY A 56 -26.18 -28.97 36.01
N ALA A 57 -25.62 -30.06 35.46
CA ALA A 57 -26.21 -30.74 34.29
C ALA A 57 -27.56 -31.41 34.62
N GLU A 58 -27.72 -31.93 35.84
CA GLU A 58 -28.99 -32.45 36.34
C GLU A 58 -29.99 -31.32 36.58
N ASP A 59 -29.55 -30.15 37.06
CA ASP A 59 -30.41 -28.98 37.35
C ASP A 59 -30.99 -28.32 36.08
N GLU A 60 -30.37 -28.49 34.91
CA GLU A 60 -30.89 -27.98 33.63
C GLU A 60 -31.92 -28.92 32.96
N VAL A 61 -31.85 -30.23 33.21
CA VAL A 61 -32.80 -31.22 32.67
C VAL A 61 -33.94 -31.50 33.66
N ALA A 62 -33.67 -31.37 34.97
CA ALA A 62 -34.64 -31.54 36.04
C ALA A 62 -35.97 -30.78 35.85
N PRO A 63 -36.02 -29.52 35.36
CA PRO A 63 -37.27 -28.79 35.18
C PRO A 63 -38.20 -29.43 34.13
N LEU A 64 -37.63 -30.08 33.10
CA LEU A 64 -38.38 -30.70 32.01
C LEU A 64 -39.12 -31.98 32.46
N VAL A 65 -38.68 -32.57 33.58
CA VAL A 65 -39.17 -33.86 34.10
C VAL A 65 -39.77 -33.75 35.51
N LYS A 66 -39.48 -32.68 36.27
CA LYS A 66 -40.00 -32.43 37.63
C LYS A 66 -41.53 -32.38 37.71
N GLY A 67 -42.18 -31.90 36.65
CA GLY A 67 -43.65 -31.80 36.56
C GLY A 67 -44.39 -33.13 36.39
N MET A 68 -43.68 -34.27 36.39
CA MET A 68 -44.23 -35.62 36.29
C MET A 68 -44.56 -36.25 37.65
N SER A 69 -43.80 -35.91 38.70
CA SER A 69 -44.01 -36.48 40.04
C SER A 69 -45.41 -36.12 40.57
N GLY A 70 -46.12 -37.11 41.11
CA GLY A 70 -47.49 -36.98 41.62
C GLY A 70 -48.62 -37.08 40.57
N LYS A 71 -48.29 -37.26 39.28
CA LYS A 71 -49.29 -37.48 38.22
C LYS A 71 -49.44 -38.98 37.88
N PRO A 72 -50.59 -39.43 37.33
CA PRO A 72 -50.71 -40.80 36.85
C PRO A 72 -49.75 -41.04 35.68
N TYR A 73 -49.04 -42.17 35.74
CA TYR A 73 -48.19 -42.67 34.68
C TYR A 73 -49.02 -42.90 33.43
N ASN A 74 -48.55 -42.32 32.32
CA ASN A 74 -49.16 -42.46 31.02
C ASN A 74 -48.06 -42.56 29.98
N THR A 75 -48.14 -43.61 29.16
CA THR A 75 -47.13 -43.92 28.15
C THR A 75 -46.92 -42.77 27.16
N VAL A 76 -47.98 -42.07 26.74
CA VAL A 76 -47.90 -40.90 25.84
C VAL A 76 -47.17 -39.73 26.52
N ARG A 77 -47.42 -39.50 27.81
CA ARG A 77 -46.76 -38.42 28.56
C ARG A 77 -45.27 -38.66 28.75
N VAL A 78 -44.87 -39.90 29.00
CA VAL A 78 -43.44 -40.27 29.08
C VAL A 78 -42.78 -40.06 27.72
N HIS A 79 -43.45 -40.45 26.64
CA HIS A 79 -42.99 -40.24 25.27
C HIS A 79 -42.83 -38.75 24.92
N ASP A 80 -43.82 -37.91 25.23
CA ASP A 80 -43.75 -36.46 24.98
C ASP A 80 -42.58 -35.80 25.72
N ASN A 81 -42.27 -36.24 26.94
CA ASN A 81 -41.12 -35.74 27.70
C ASN A 81 -39.78 -36.24 27.15
N ILE A 82 -39.71 -37.49 26.66
CA ILE A 82 -38.55 -37.98 25.92
C ILE A 82 -38.31 -37.09 24.69
N LEU A 83 -39.37 -36.75 23.94
CA LEU A 83 -39.28 -35.85 22.79
C LEU A 83 -38.87 -34.42 23.18
N GLN A 84 -39.34 -33.89 24.30
CA GLN A 84 -38.91 -32.57 24.79
C GLN A 84 -37.43 -32.55 25.19
N ILE A 85 -36.92 -33.62 25.81
CA ILE A 85 -35.49 -33.75 26.16
C ILE A 85 -34.65 -33.90 24.88
N TYR A 86 -35.11 -34.70 23.92
CA TYR A 86 -34.43 -34.92 22.64
C TYR A 86 -34.40 -33.67 21.75
N ASN A 87 -35.50 -32.91 21.68
CA ASN A 87 -35.62 -31.75 20.80
C ASN A 87 -34.92 -30.50 21.35
N ASN A 88 -34.77 -30.37 22.67
CA ASN A 88 -34.19 -29.19 23.28
C ASN A 88 -32.66 -29.25 23.45
N ARG A 89 -31.99 -30.40 23.23
CA ARG A 89 -30.56 -30.59 23.54
C ARG A 89 -29.85 -31.55 22.56
N PRO A 90 -28.51 -31.45 22.40
CA PRO A 90 -27.73 -32.39 21.62
C PRO A 90 -27.58 -33.72 22.40
N VAL A 91 -28.60 -34.57 22.33
CA VAL A 91 -28.67 -35.86 23.01
C VAL A 91 -28.52 -36.99 21.96
N VAL A 92 -27.73 -38.02 22.28
CA VAL A 92 -27.54 -39.23 21.48
C VAL A 92 -28.71 -40.19 21.70
N SER A 93 -29.07 -40.44 22.96
CA SER A 93 -30.24 -41.24 23.34
C SER A 93 -30.82 -40.79 24.69
N VAL A 94 -32.13 -40.95 24.84
CA VAL A 94 -32.85 -40.83 26.11
C VAL A 94 -33.52 -42.17 26.35
N GLU A 95 -33.06 -42.90 27.35
CA GLU A 95 -33.66 -44.15 27.80
C GLU A 95 -34.40 -43.89 29.11
N VAL A 96 -35.56 -44.51 29.29
CA VAL A 96 -36.35 -44.37 30.52
C VAL A 96 -36.55 -45.76 31.10
N ALA A 97 -36.00 -46.00 32.28
CA ALA A 97 -36.31 -47.18 33.07
C ALA A 97 -37.43 -46.84 34.06
N ALA A 98 -38.40 -47.72 34.21
CA ALA A 98 -39.49 -47.58 35.17
C ALA A 98 -39.45 -48.75 36.16
N ALA A 99 -39.62 -48.46 37.45
CA ALA A 99 -39.64 -49.47 38.51
C ALA A 99 -40.83 -49.26 39.45
N LEU A 100 -41.46 -50.35 39.88
CA LEU A 100 -42.58 -50.33 40.80
C LEU A 100 -42.10 -50.27 42.26
N ARG A 101 -42.63 -49.31 43.02
CA ARG A 101 -42.39 -49.16 44.46
C ARG A 101 -43.73 -49.06 45.19
N GLY A 102 -44.34 -50.21 45.46
CA GLY A 102 -45.73 -50.27 45.98
C GLY A 102 -46.73 -49.82 44.92
N ASP A 103 -47.57 -48.83 45.24
CA ASP A 103 -48.52 -48.19 44.29
C ASP A 103 -47.90 -47.03 43.49
N LEU A 104 -46.60 -46.77 43.67
CA LEU A 104 -45.87 -45.70 42.98
C LEU A 104 -44.99 -46.26 41.86
N VAL A 105 -44.80 -45.48 40.80
CA VAL A 105 -43.88 -45.76 39.69
C VAL A 105 -42.72 -44.78 39.75
N ASP A 106 -41.52 -45.28 40.00
CA ASP A 106 -40.29 -44.51 39.96
C ASP A 106 -39.71 -44.54 38.54
N LEU A 107 -39.31 -43.38 38.01
CA LEU A 107 -38.77 -43.24 36.65
C LEU A 107 -37.32 -42.80 36.69
N GLU A 108 -36.45 -43.50 35.97
CA GLU A 108 -35.04 -43.14 35.78
C GLU A 108 -34.79 -42.78 34.32
N PHE A 109 -34.59 -41.49 34.03
CA PHE A 109 -34.21 -40.99 32.71
C PHE A 109 -32.69 -41.05 32.55
N ARG A 110 -32.20 -41.96 31.71
CA ARG A 110 -30.81 -42.06 31.30
C ARG A 110 -30.58 -41.26 30.03
N VAL A 111 -29.86 -40.14 30.14
CA VAL A 111 -29.62 -39.21 29.03
C VAL A 111 -28.17 -39.31 28.60
N LYS A 112 -27.91 -39.80 27.39
CA LYS A 112 -26.56 -39.87 26.80
C LYS A 112 -26.35 -38.69 25.87
N ARG A 113 -25.42 -37.79 26.16
CA ARG A 113 -25.23 -36.55 25.36
C ARG A 113 -24.29 -36.75 24.16
N LYS A 114 -24.43 -35.91 23.13
CA LYS A 114 -23.48 -35.86 22.00
C LYS A 114 -22.17 -35.23 22.48
N ALA A 115 -21.04 -35.82 22.11
CA ALA A 115 -19.74 -35.19 22.31
C ALA A 115 -19.69 -33.87 21.53
N VAL A 116 -19.11 -32.84 22.15
CA VAL A 116 -19.02 -31.50 21.57
C VAL A 116 -17.56 -31.21 21.26
N LEU A 117 -17.31 -30.59 20.11
CA LEU A 117 -15.95 -30.24 19.70
C LEU A 117 -15.37 -29.13 20.56
N ASN A 118 -14.19 -29.39 21.14
CA ASN A 118 -13.32 -28.37 21.69
C ASN A 118 -12.41 -27.80 20.60
N LYS A 119 -11.54 -28.66 20.05
CA LYS A 119 -10.47 -28.25 19.13
C LYS A 119 -10.15 -29.34 18.11
N VAL A 120 -9.70 -28.91 16.93
CA VAL A 120 -9.19 -29.80 15.86
C VAL A 120 -7.68 -29.62 15.75
N LEU A 121 -6.97 -30.75 15.67
CA LEU A 121 -5.53 -30.88 15.44
C LEU A 121 -5.31 -31.72 14.17
N ILE A 122 -4.29 -31.42 13.37
CA ILE A 122 -3.95 -32.22 12.18
C ILE A 122 -2.47 -32.59 12.23
N GLU A 123 -2.16 -33.88 12.06
CA GLU A 123 -0.81 -34.41 11.99
C GLU A 123 -0.51 -34.86 10.56
N VAL A 124 0.46 -34.22 9.91
CA VAL A 124 0.82 -34.52 8.51
C VAL A 124 2.12 -35.31 8.47
N THR A 125 2.09 -36.47 7.81
CA THR A 125 3.27 -37.31 7.56
C THR A 125 3.70 -37.19 6.09
N GLU A 126 4.94 -36.77 5.85
CA GLU A 126 5.51 -36.56 4.50
C GLU A 126 6.49 -37.67 4.07
N PRO A 127 6.58 -38.02 2.77
CA PRO A 127 7.64 -38.88 2.24
C PRO A 127 9.01 -38.18 2.30
N LYS A 128 10.07 -38.93 2.64
CA LYS A 128 11.43 -38.40 2.63
C LYS A 128 11.87 -38.04 1.21
N GLY A 129 12.06 -36.75 0.92
CA GLY A 129 12.80 -36.31 -0.27
C GLY A 129 12.16 -35.20 -1.10
N ASN A 130 10.90 -34.83 -0.84
CA ASN A 130 10.27 -33.70 -1.51
C ASN A 130 9.45 -32.94 -0.47
N GLY A 131 9.98 -31.83 0.02
CA GLY A 131 9.32 -31.01 1.04
C GLY A 131 7.99 -30.49 0.49
N SER A 132 6.90 -31.14 0.89
CA SER A 132 5.57 -30.79 0.45
C SER A 132 5.22 -29.41 1.03
N LYS A 133 4.45 -28.60 0.30
CA LYS A 133 4.05 -27.26 0.76
C LYS A 133 2.78 -27.27 1.61
N ILE A 134 2.14 -28.42 1.80
CA ILE A 134 0.84 -28.52 2.48
C ILE A 134 1.06 -28.48 3.99
N THR A 135 0.53 -27.44 4.64
CA THR A 135 0.69 -27.24 6.08
C THR A 135 -0.54 -27.70 6.86
N GLU A 136 -0.38 -27.99 8.16
CA GLU A 136 -1.48 -28.22 9.10
C GLU A 136 -2.56 -27.12 8.99
N GLN A 137 -2.11 -25.86 8.95
CA GLN A 137 -2.99 -24.70 8.87
C GLN A 137 -3.84 -24.74 7.60
N GLU A 138 -3.22 -25.02 6.46
CA GLU A 138 -3.90 -25.08 5.16
C GLU A 138 -5.02 -26.13 5.11
N LEU A 139 -4.80 -27.29 5.73
CA LEU A 139 -5.81 -28.34 5.87
C LEU A 139 -6.92 -27.94 6.85
N LEU A 140 -6.58 -27.31 7.97
CA LEU A 140 -7.56 -26.78 8.93
C LEU A 140 -8.54 -25.80 8.25
N PHE A 141 -8.07 -24.99 7.29
CA PHE A 141 -8.91 -24.05 6.55
C PHE A 141 -9.90 -24.68 5.57
N LYS A 142 -9.66 -25.93 5.17
CA LYS A 142 -10.58 -26.66 4.27
C LYS A 142 -11.72 -27.31 5.02
N LEU A 143 -11.55 -27.54 6.32
CA LEU A 143 -12.55 -28.18 7.15
C LEU A 143 -13.78 -27.30 7.37
N ASN A 144 -14.95 -27.94 7.35
CA ASN A 144 -16.23 -27.31 7.71
C ASN A 144 -16.47 -27.32 9.22
N ILE A 145 -15.45 -27.59 10.04
CA ILE A 145 -15.54 -27.57 11.51
C ILE A 145 -14.61 -26.49 12.05
N LEU A 146 -15.20 -25.34 12.32
CA LEU A 146 -14.44 -24.23 12.85
C LEU A 146 -15.24 -23.46 13.90
N SER A 147 -15.97 -24.18 14.73
CA SER A 147 -16.55 -23.61 15.95
C SER A 147 -16.54 -24.66 17.04
N SER A 148 -15.76 -24.39 18.08
CA SER A 148 -15.97 -25.07 19.36
C SER A 148 -17.44 -24.93 19.75
N GLY A 149 -18.01 -25.99 20.32
CA GLY A 149 -19.45 -26.08 20.61
C GLY A 149 -20.25 -26.87 19.55
N THR A 150 -19.63 -27.32 18.46
CA THR A 150 -20.31 -28.12 17.43
C THR A 150 -20.51 -29.58 17.89
N PRO A 151 -21.73 -30.15 17.83
CA PRO A 151 -21.94 -31.57 18.12
C PRO A 151 -21.19 -32.43 17.11
N ILE A 152 -20.38 -33.38 17.60
CA ILE A 152 -19.61 -34.29 16.75
C ILE A 152 -20.37 -35.60 16.60
N THR A 153 -20.32 -36.14 15.39
CA THR A 153 -20.67 -37.53 15.08
C THR A 153 -19.60 -38.11 14.19
N GLU A 154 -19.43 -39.43 14.19
CA GLU A 154 -18.48 -40.12 13.32
C GLU A 154 -18.70 -39.78 11.84
N GLN A 155 -19.96 -39.60 11.40
CA GLN A 155 -20.29 -39.16 10.05
C GLN A 155 -19.73 -37.77 9.72
N ILE A 156 -19.79 -36.83 10.68
CA ILE A 156 -19.22 -35.49 10.50
C ILE A 156 -17.69 -35.59 10.37
N LEU A 157 -17.04 -36.43 11.17
CA LEU A 157 -15.59 -36.62 11.09
C LEU A 157 -15.17 -37.25 9.76
N ARG A 158 -15.88 -38.29 9.29
CA ARG A 158 -15.68 -38.88 7.96
C ARG A 158 -15.87 -37.87 6.84
N ASN A 159 -16.96 -37.11 6.84
CA ASN A 159 -17.20 -36.07 5.83
C ASN A 159 -16.06 -35.03 5.79
N ASN A 160 -15.48 -34.67 6.95
CA ASN A 160 -14.37 -33.73 7.01
C ASN A 160 -13.04 -34.36 6.55
N ALA A 161 -12.82 -35.64 6.85
CA ALA A 161 -11.72 -36.41 6.27
C ALA A 161 -11.83 -36.46 4.73
N ASP A 162 -13.04 -36.66 4.19
CA ASP A 162 -13.30 -36.64 2.74
C ASP A 162 -13.04 -35.26 2.13
N ILE A 163 -13.43 -34.17 2.80
CA ILE A 163 -13.11 -32.80 2.35
C ILE A 163 -11.59 -32.57 2.28
N MET A 164 -10.83 -33.04 3.27
CA MET A 164 -9.36 -32.97 3.22
C MET A 164 -8.82 -33.81 2.06
N LEU A 165 -9.33 -35.03 1.89
CA LEU A 165 -8.94 -35.94 0.82
C LEU A 165 -9.18 -35.31 -0.57
N ASP A 166 -10.33 -34.68 -0.77
CA ASP A 166 -10.69 -33.99 -2.01
C ASP A 166 -9.78 -32.78 -2.27
N TYR A 167 -9.45 -32.00 -1.24
CA TYR A 167 -8.45 -30.94 -1.36
C TYR A 167 -7.08 -31.48 -1.74
N LEU A 168 -6.62 -32.55 -1.11
CA LEU A 168 -5.34 -33.19 -1.41
C LEU A 168 -5.32 -33.70 -2.87
N ARG A 169 -6.44 -34.23 -3.38
CA ARG A 169 -6.60 -34.61 -4.79
C ARG A 169 -6.55 -33.39 -5.72
N GLU A 170 -7.15 -32.25 -5.36
CA GLU A 170 -7.04 -31.00 -6.12
C GLU A 170 -5.59 -30.50 -6.21
N GLN A 171 -4.78 -30.77 -5.19
CA GLN A 171 -3.34 -30.50 -5.17
C GLN A 171 -2.49 -31.59 -5.87
N GLY A 172 -3.13 -32.62 -6.45
CA GLY A 172 -2.47 -33.70 -7.18
C GLY A 172 -2.06 -34.90 -6.33
N TYR A 173 -2.38 -34.94 -5.04
CA TYR A 173 -2.08 -36.06 -4.14
C TYR A 173 -3.22 -37.10 -4.12
N TYR A 174 -3.43 -37.76 -5.26
CA TYR A 174 -4.57 -38.68 -5.43
C TYR A 174 -4.55 -39.91 -4.54
N LYS A 175 -3.36 -40.34 -4.09
CA LYS A 175 -3.17 -41.48 -3.18
C LYS A 175 -3.11 -41.07 -1.71
N ALA A 176 -3.41 -39.82 -1.34
CA ALA A 176 -3.37 -39.41 0.06
C ALA A 176 -4.41 -40.17 0.91
N GLU A 177 -4.13 -40.33 2.20
CA GLU A 177 -5.03 -40.97 3.17
C GLU A 177 -5.23 -40.07 4.39
N VAL A 178 -6.45 -40.05 4.93
CA VAL A 178 -6.84 -39.24 6.10
C VAL A 178 -7.58 -40.12 7.12
N ALA A 179 -7.01 -40.29 8.30
CA ALA A 179 -7.61 -40.96 9.45
C ALA A 179 -7.91 -39.95 10.58
N PHE A 180 -8.68 -40.33 11.60
CA PHE A 180 -8.98 -39.45 12.73
C PHE A 180 -9.22 -40.20 14.05
N ASP A 181 -8.91 -39.53 15.16
CA ASP A 181 -9.09 -40.01 16.53
C ASP A 181 -9.67 -38.92 17.46
N GLU A 182 -10.40 -39.32 18.51
CA GLU A 182 -10.99 -38.43 19.52
C GLU A 182 -10.23 -38.51 20.86
N GLN A 183 -9.80 -37.36 21.39
CA GLN A 183 -9.12 -37.23 22.68
C GLN A 183 -9.98 -36.43 23.68
N LYS A 184 -10.30 -37.00 24.84
CA LYS A 184 -11.10 -36.33 25.89
C LYS A 184 -10.29 -35.24 26.59
N VAL A 185 -10.90 -34.08 26.87
CA VAL A 185 -10.27 -32.98 27.61
C VAL A 185 -10.62 -33.07 29.10
N ALA A 186 -9.63 -32.94 29.97
CA ALA A 186 -9.83 -33.04 31.42
C ALA A 186 -10.56 -31.79 31.95
N GLY A 187 -11.72 -31.98 32.60
CA GLY A 187 -12.45 -30.93 33.30
C GLY A 187 -13.44 -30.09 32.47
N ILE A 188 -13.62 -30.40 31.17
CA ILE A 188 -14.64 -29.80 30.30
C ILE A 188 -15.32 -30.87 29.42
N ASP A 189 -16.59 -30.68 29.08
CA ASP A 189 -17.46 -31.65 28.39
C ASP A 189 -17.27 -31.67 26.87
N GLU A 190 -16.02 -31.51 26.43
CA GLU A 190 -15.65 -31.33 25.04
C GLU A 190 -14.48 -32.26 24.67
N VAL A 191 -14.41 -32.68 23.40
CA VAL A 191 -13.37 -33.56 22.86
C VAL A 191 -12.49 -32.82 21.85
N ASN A 192 -11.20 -33.13 21.85
CA ASN A 192 -10.27 -32.76 20.79
C ASN A 192 -10.32 -33.82 19.69
N VAL A 193 -10.33 -33.42 18.42
CA VAL A 193 -10.25 -34.32 17.28
C VAL A 193 -8.89 -34.17 16.63
N VAL A 194 -8.19 -35.29 16.42
CA VAL A 194 -6.90 -35.34 15.72
C VAL A 194 -7.11 -36.00 14.37
N PHE A 195 -6.76 -35.35 13.26
CA PHE A 195 -6.73 -35.96 11.94
C PHE A 195 -5.29 -36.33 11.57
N HIS A 196 -5.05 -37.59 11.22
CA HIS A 196 -3.76 -38.09 10.74
C HIS A 196 -3.78 -38.13 9.20
N VAL A 197 -2.95 -37.31 8.57
CA VAL A 197 -2.88 -37.14 7.11
C VAL A 197 -1.57 -37.69 6.57
N THR A 198 -1.66 -38.59 5.61
CA THR A 198 -0.50 -39.23 4.97
C THR A 198 -0.39 -38.76 3.53
N LEU A 199 0.65 -37.98 3.24
CA LEU A 199 0.92 -37.47 1.88
C LEU A 199 1.77 -38.48 1.11
N ASN A 200 1.39 -38.74 -0.14
CA ASN A 200 2.12 -39.60 -1.08
C ASN A 200 2.78 -38.76 -2.20
N GLU A 201 3.28 -39.37 -3.28
CA GLU A 201 3.83 -38.63 -4.43
C GLU A 201 2.74 -37.87 -5.21
N GLN A 202 3.03 -36.63 -5.62
CA GLN A 202 2.12 -35.82 -6.43
C GLN A 202 2.02 -36.38 -7.86
N ALA A 203 0.80 -36.50 -8.37
CA ALA A 203 0.54 -36.96 -9.73
C ALA A 203 1.05 -35.94 -10.76
N VAL A 204 1.58 -36.45 -11.87
CA VAL A 204 2.10 -35.63 -12.98
C VAL A 204 1.18 -35.69 -14.19
N VAL A 205 1.16 -34.64 -15.00
CA VAL A 205 0.38 -34.60 -16.23
C VAL A 205 0.98 -35.55 -17.26
N ASN A 206 0.15 -36.39 -17.86
CA ASN A 206 0.53 -37.30 -18.92
C ASN A 206 0.20 -36.72 -20.30
N THR A 207 -1.05 -36.27 -20.48
CA THR A 207 -1.49 -35.56 -21.69
C THR A 207 -2.41 -34.39 -21.34
N PHE A 208 -2.31 -33.30 -22.10
CA PHE A 208 -3.27 -32.20 -22.10
C PHE A 208 -3.82 -32.01 -23.52
N SER A 209 -5.00 -32.57 -23.76
CA SER A 209 -5.69 -32.52 -25.04
C SER A 209 -6.68 -31.35 -25.07
N ILE A 210 -6.52 -30.45 -26.04
CA ILE A 210 -7.39 -29.29 -26.22
C ILE A 210 -8.10 -29.43 -27.57
N ASN A 211 -9.42 -29.60 -27.54
CA ASN A 211 -10.24 -29.78 -28.74
C ASN A 211 -11.33 -28.69 -28.81
N ILE A 212 -11.05 -27.63 -29.57
CA ILE A 212 -11.98 -26.52 -29.77
C ILE A 212 -12.62 -26.64 -31.15
N GLU A 213 -13.93 -26.84 -31.17
CA GLU A 213 -14.72 -26.96 -32.39
C GLU A 213 -14.62 -25.67 -33.22
N GLY A 214 -14.24 -25.83 -34.50
CA GLY A 214 -14.14 -24.74 -35.47
C GLY A 214 -12.81 -23.98 -35.50
N LEU A 215 -11.81 -24.37 -34.69
CA LEU A 215 -10.45 -23.83 -34.70
C LEU A 215 -9.56 -24.61 -35.68
N THR A 216 -8.93 -23.92 -36.64
CA THR A 216 -8.10 -24.55 -37.69
C THR A 216 -6.63 -24.72 -37.29
N THR A 217 -6.14 -23.93 -36.34
CA THR A 217 -4.76 -24.00 -35.82
C THR A 217 -4.77 -24.47 -34.36
N PRO A 218 -4.01 -25.53 -34.01
CA PRO A 218 -3.89 -25.96 -32.62
C PRO A 218 -3.31 -24.86 -31.73
N ILE A 219 -3.76 -24.81 -30.47
CA ILE A 219 -3.19 -23.89 -29.47
C ILE A 219 -1.78 -24.38 -29.09
N ASP A 220 -0.80 -23.47 -29.08
CA ASP A 220 0.58 -23.79 -28.69
C ASP A 220 0.65 -24.11 -27.19
N GLN A 221 0.87 -25.38 -26.87
CA GLN A 221 0.89 -25.88 -25.49
C GLN A 221 2.06 -25.33 -24.66
N ARG A 222 3.14 -24.82 -25.30
CA ARG A 222 4.29 -24.22 -24.60
C ARG A 222 3.98 -22.91 -23.90
N LYS A 223 2.78 -22.35 -24.13
CA LYS A 223 2.28 -21.16 -23.42
C LYS A 223 1.53 -21.52 -22.12
N LEU A 224 1.24 -22.80 -21.90
CA LEU A 224 0.49 -23.30 -20.75
C LEU A 224 1.45 -23.79 -19.66
N SER A 225 0.99 -23.80 -18.41
CA SER A 225 1.81 -24.22 -17.26
C SER A 225 1.82 -25.73 -17.00
N LEU A 226 0.80 -26.47 -17.47
CA LEU A 226 0.67 -27.92 -17.33
C LEU A 226 1.15 -28.67 -18.57
N GLU A 227 2.46 -28.80 -18.73
CA GLU A 227 3.07 -29.64 -19.76
C GLU A 227 3.17 -31.12 -19.31
N PRO A 228 3.23 -32.09 -20.24
CA PRO A 228 3.51 -33.49 -19.90
C PRO A 228 4.77 -33.65 -19.04
N GLY A 229 4.63 -34.25 -17.86
CA GLY A 229 5.68 -34.44 -16.85
C GLY A 229 5.65 -33.45 -15.69
N GLU A 230 4.89 -32.36 -15.78
CA GLU A 230 4.73 -31.39 -14.69
C GLU A 230 3.72 -31.86 -13.63
N GLY A 231 3.92 -31.43 -12.38
CA GLY A 231 3.00 -31.73 -11.28
C GLY A 231 1.62 -31.10 -11.48
N PHE A 232 0.57 -31.92 -11.35
CA PHE A 232 -0.81 -31.49 -11.55
C PHE A 232 -1.37 -30.76 -10.31
N THR A 233 -1.99 -29.60 -10.51
CA THR A 233 -2.91 -28.97 -9.54
C THR A 233 -4.11 -28.36 -10.25
N ARG A 234 -5.28 -28.36 -9.59
CA ARG A 234 -6.52 -27.77 -10.14
C ARG A 234 -6.39 -26.26 -10.37
N ASP A 235 -5.60 -25.57 -9.57
CA ASP A 235 -5.33 -24.13 -9.74
C ASP A 235 -4.50 -23.83 -11.00
N ARG A 236 -3.47 -24.63 -11.30
CA ARG A 236 -2.72 -24.51 -12.56
C ARG A 236 -3.63 -24.77 -13.75
N LEU A 237 -4.49 -25.79 -13.68
CA LEU A 237 -5.47 -26.08 -14.72
C LEU A 237 -6.44 -24.90 -14.95
N ARG A 238 -6.95 -24.29 -13.88
CA ARG A 238 -7.83 -23.11 -14.01
C ARG A 238 -7.12 -21.95 -14.71
N ASN A 239 -5.86 -21.68 -14.37
CA ASN A 239 -5.08 -20.61 -15.01
C ASN A 239 -4.83 -20.91 -16.50
N ASP A 240 -4.49 -22.15 -16.84
CA ASP A 240 -4.29 -22.56 -18.24
C ASP A 240 -5.59 -22.48 -19.07
N VAL A 241 -6.75 -22.79 -18.47
CA VAL A 241 -8.05 -22.61 -19.13
C VAL A 241 -8.36 -21.13 -19.40
N GLU A 242 -8.02 -20.22 -18.48
CA GLU A 242 -8.15 -18.78 -18.71
C GLU A 242 -7.17 -18.27 -19.78
N GLU A 243 -5.94 -18.80 -19.82
CA GLU A 243 -4.98 -18.49 -20.89
C GLU A 243 -5.50 -18.96 -22.26
N VAL A 244 -6.07 -20.17 -22.33
CA VAL A 244 -6.75 -20.67 -23.54
C VAL A 244 -7.91 -19.74 -23.93
N ARG A 245 -8.74 -19.30 -22.97
CA ARG A 245 -9.82 -18.35 -23.23
C ARG A 245 -9.30 -17.02 -23.77
N SER A 246 -8.16 -16.54 -23.28
CA SER A 246 -7.50 -15.31 -23.74
C SER A 246 -7.01 -15.45 -25.18
N ILE A 247 -6.32 -16.55 -25.51
CA ILE A 247 -5.82 -16.85 -26.87
C ILE A 247 -6.97 -16.90 -27.89
N LEU A 248 -8.12 -17.47 -27.50
CA LEU A 248 -9.29 -17.53 -28.37
C LEU A 248 -9.90 -16.15 -28.67
N ARG A 249 -9.73 -15.15 -27.80
CA ARG A 249 -10.27 -13.79 -27.99
C ARG A 249 -9.45 -12.92 -28.95
N GLU A 250 -8.16 -13.21 -29.16
CA GLU A 250 -7.28 -12.39 -30.00
C GLU A 250 -7.58 -12.47 -31.51
N GLY A 251 -8.42 -13.41 -31.96
CA GLY A 251 -8.73 -13.68 -33.37
C GLY A 251 -10.10 -13.21 -33.89
N ASP A 252 -10.67 -12.11 -33.37
CA ASP A 252 -12.04 -11.60 -33.67
C ASP A 252 -13.20 -12.56 -33.27
N LEU A 253 -12.90 -13.60 -32.49
CA LEU A 253 -13.86 -14.54 -31.94
C LEU A 253 -14.31 -14.06 -30.56
N ILE A 254 -15.55 -13.61 -30.44
CA ILE A 254 -16.11 -13.08 -29.20
C ILE A 254 -16.99 -14.16 -28.54
N ALA A 255 -16.99 -14.26 -27.20
CA ALA A 255 -17.74 -15.24 -26.42
C ALA A 255 -17.42 -16.74 -26.67
N PRO A 256 -16.15 -17.18 -26.57
CA PRO A 256 -15.83 -18.61 -26.70
C PRO A 256 -16.50 -19.44 -25.58
N ARG A 257 -17.11 -20.56 -25.94
CA ARG A 257 -17.72 -21.49 -24.98
C ARG A 257 -16.73 -22.62 -24.69
N LEU A 258 -16.09 -22.55 -23.53
CA LEU A 258 -15.24 -23.62 -23.01
C LEU A 258 -16.06 -24.45 -22.02
N TYR A 259 -16.13 -25.76 -22.23
CA TYR A 259 -16.72 -26.69 -21.27
C TYR A 259 -15.75 -26.95 -20.11
N GLU A 260 -16.27 -27.46 -19.00
CA GLU A 260 -15.44 -27.79 -17.84
C GLU A 260 -14.42 -28.89 -18.22
N PRO A 261 -13.12 -28.69 -17.95
CA PRO A 261 -12.09 -29.65 -18.34
C PRO A 261 -12.27 -30.98 -17.61
N ARG A 262 -12.30 -32.07 -18.37
CA ARG A 262 -12.37 -33.43 -17.84
C ARG A 262 -10.98 -33.89 -17.45
N VAL A 263 -10.84 -34.35 -16.21
CA VAL A 263 -9.57 -34.81 -15.62
C VAL A 263 -9.71 -36.29 -15.29
N VAL A 264 -8.86 -37.12 -15.88
CA VAL A 264 -8.84 -38.58 -15.68
C VAL A 264 -7.52 -38.95 -15.01
N TYR A 265 -7.61 -39.62 -13.85
CA TYR A 265 -6.43 -40.05 -13.09
C TYR A 265 -6.17 -41.54 -13.30
N ASP A 266 -4.92 -41.89 -13.61
CA ASP A 266 -4.40 -43.25 -13.68
C ASP A 266 -3.66 -43.62 -12.36
N PRO A 267 -4.23 -44.50 -11.52
CA PRO A 267 -3.65 -44.89 -10.24
C PRO A 267 -2.38 -45.73 -10.34
N GLU A 268 -2.18 -46.49 -11.41
CA GLU A 268 -0.99 -47.34 -11.57
C GLU A 268 0.23 -46.49 -11.92
N ALA A 269 0.05 -45.55 -12.86
CA ALA A 269 1.12 -44.68 -13.33
C ALA A 269 1.30 -43.38 -12.52
N ASN A 270 0.39 -43.09 -11.58
CA ASN A 270 0.29 -41.82 -10.84
C ASN A 270 0.26 -40.60 -11.77
N LYS A 271 -0.60 -40.67 -12.80
CA LYS A 271 -0.61 -39.74 -13.92
C LYS A 271 -2.01 -39.19 -14.21
N VAL A 272 -2.09 -37.98 -14.75
CA VAL A 272 -3.35 -37.29 -15.04
C VAL A 272 -3.45 -36.94 -16.52
N ASP A 273 -4.54 -37.32 -17.16
CA ASP A 273 -4.92 -36.89 -18.51
C ASP A 273 -6.00 -35.81 -18.43
N ILE A 274 -5.78 -34.71 -19.15
CA ILE A 274 -6.65 -33.53 -19.15
C ILE A 274 -7.25 -33.35 -20.55
N GLU A 275 -8.58 -33.26 -20.62
CA GLU A 275 -9.32 -33.03 -21.85
C GLU A 275 -10.14 -31.73 -21.71
N LEU A 276 -9.78 -30.71 -22.49
CA LEU A 276 -10.52 -29.45 -22.59
C LEU A 276 -11.25 -29.41 -23.93
N THR A 277 -12.58 -29.30 -23.89
CA THR A 277 -13.43 -29.17 -25.07
C THR A 277 -14.14 -27.83 -25.08
N GLY A 278 -14.49 -27.35 -26.27
CA GLY A 278 -15.24 -26.11 -26.41
C GLY A 278 -15.60 -25.83 -27.86
N SER A 279 -16.21 -24.67 -28.10
CA SER A 279 -16.51 -24.16 -29.44
C SER A 279 -16.04 -22.71 -29.58
N LYS A 280 -15.62 -22.34 -30.79
CA LYS A 280 -15.37 -20.93 -31.10
C LYS A 280 -16.67 -20.13 -31.00
N GLY A 281 -16.57 -18.91 -30.47
CA GLY A 281 -17.69 -17.97 -30.45
C GLY A 281 -17.97 -17.36 -31.84
N PRO A 282 -19.08 -16.62 -32.02
CA PRO A 282 -19.39 -15.92 -33.26
C PRO A 282 -18.33 -14.87 -33.61
N LYS A 283 -18.18 -14.59 -34.91
CA LYS A 283 -17.34 -13.49 -35.37
C LYS A 283 -18.13 -12.18 -35.22
N VAL A 284 -17.62 -11.28 -34.39
CA VAL A 284 -18.33 -10.03 -34.07
C VAL A 284 -17.52 -8.85 -34.59
N LYS A 285 -18.09 -8.11 -35.54
CA LYS A 285 -17.52 -6.88 -36.09
C LYS A 285 -18.18 -5.67 -35.42
N ILE A 286 -17.37 -4.82 -34.80
CA ILE A 286 -17.86 -3.59 -34.16
C ILE A 286 -17.53 -2.39 -35.04
N VAL A 287 -18.56 -1.66 -35.47
CA VAL A 287 -18.46 -0.48 -36.32
C VAL A 287 -18.91 0.75 -35.54
N ILE A 288 -18.20 1.86 -35.74
CA ILE A 288 -18.54 3.17 -35.15
C ILE A 288 -18.48 4.19 -36.29
N ASP A 289 -19.57 4.93 -36.44
CA ASP A 289 -19.85 5.95 -37.45
C ASP A 289 -20.15 7.25 -36.70
N PRO A 290 -19.40 8.37 -36.86
CA PRO A 290 -18.75 8.87 -38.07
C PRO A 290 -17.23 8.67 -38.14
N GLU A 291 -16.66 8.97 -39.32
CA GLU A 291 -15.22 8.82 -39.63
C GLU A 291 -14.31 9.81 -38.87
N THR A 292 -14.82 10.93 -38.36
CA THR A 292 -14.06 11.96 -37.64
C THR A 292 -14.11 11.77 -36.12
N ASP A 293 -12.99 12.00 -35.42
CA ASP A 293 -12.84 11.84 -33.96
C ASP A 293 -13.14 10.43 -33.41
N LYS A 294 -13.02 9.39 -34.26
CA LYS A 294 -13.22 7.99 -33.90
C LYS A 294 -12.23 7.52 -32.80
N PRO A 295 -12.69 6.84 -31.73
CA PRO A 295 -11.80 6.32 -30.71
C PRO A 295 -10.83 5.28 -31.27
N SER A 296 -9.58 5.28 -30.79
CA SER A 296 -8.59 4.27 -31.16
C SER A 296 -9.04 2.86 -30.78
N SER A 297 -8.56 1.81 -31.48
CA SER A 297 -8.88 0.42 -31.14
C SER A 297 -8.58 0.08 -29.67
N ARG A 298 -7.49 0.62 -29.10
CA ARG A 298 -7.16 0.45 -27.68
C ARG A 298 -8.19 1.07 -26.75
N THR A 299 -8.71 2.25 -27.12
CA THR A 299 -9.81 2.92 -26.38
C THR A 299 -11.09 2.12 -26.46
N LEU A 300 -11.43 1.61 -27.65
CA LEU A 300 -12.62 0.77 -27.86
C LEU A 300 -12.58 -0.51 -27.02
N ASN A 301 -11.42 -1.16 -26.91
CA ASN A 301 -11.24 -2.33 -26.05
C ASN A 301 -11.43 -2.01 -24.55
N LYS A 302 -11.27 -0.74 -24.15
CA LYS A 302 -11.47 -0.30 -22.77
C LYS A 302 -12.92 0.06 -22.48
N ILE A 303 -13.57 0.78 -23.40
CA ILE A 303 -14.90 1.36 -23.16
C ILE A 303 -16.03 0.38 -23.49
N LEU A 304 -15.92 -0.40 -24.56
CA LEU A 304 -17.01 -1.29 -25.01
C LEU A 304 -16.97 -2.63 -24.26
N PRO A 305 -18.00 -3.00 -23.47
CA PRO A 305 -18.04 -4.28 -22.77
C PRO A 305 -17.87 -5.49 -23.69
N VAL A 306 -18.49 -5.44 -24.88
CA VAL A 306 -18.40 -6.48 -25.91
C VAL A 306 -16.95 -6.79 -26.33
N LYS A 307 -16.06 -5.78 -26.37
CA LYS A 307 -14.63 -5.99 -26.65
C LYS A 307 -13.81 -6.38 -25.43
N ARG A 308 -14.21 -5.89 -24.24
CA ARG A 308 -13.46 -6.07 -22.99
C ARG A 308 -13.69 -7.43 -22.34
N GLU A 309 -14.96 -7.79 -22.20
CA GLU A 309 -15.43 -8.98 -21.48
C GLU A 309 -15.75 -10.13 -22.44
N GLY A 310 -15.96 -9.78 -23.71
CA GLY A 310 -16.29 -10.74 -24.75
C GLY A 310 -17.70 -11.30 -24.61
N THR A 311 -18.63 -10.53 -24.03
CA THR A 311 -20.05 -10.86 -23.91
C THR A 311 -20.83 -10.19 -25.03
N LEU A 312 -21.88 -10.86 -25.52
CA LEU A 312 -22.75 -10.34 -26.57
C LEU A 312 -24.21 -10.52 -26.12
N ASP A 313 -24.66 -9.56 -25.33
CA ASP A 313 -26.03 -9.43 -24.84
C ASP A 313 -26.50 -7.97 -24.97
N PHE A 314 -27.81 -7.75 -24.94
CA PHE A 314 -28.38 -6.41 -25.13
C PHE A 314 -27.90 -5.40 -24.09
N ALA A 315 -27.71 -5.82 -22.83
CA ALA A 315 -27.23 -4.95 -21.77
C ALA A 315 -25.78 -4.50 -22.02
N ALA A 316 -24.93 -5.38 -22.53
CA ALA A 316 -23.55 -5.06 -22.92
C ALA A 316 -23.49 -4.06 -24.09
N ILE A 317 -24.46 -4.09 -25.00
CA ILE A 317 -24.57 -3.16 -26.14
C ILE A 317 -25.07 -1.78 -25.68
N VAL A 318 -26.14 -1.73 -24.86
CA VAL A 318 -26.67 -0.48 -24.28
C VAL A 318 -25.65 0.18 -23.34
N GLU A 319 -24.91 -0.60 -22.55
CA GLU A 319 -23.80 -0.06 -21.75
C GLU A 319 -22.66 0.45 -22.66
N GLY A 320 -22.47 -0.16 -23.83
CA GLY A 320 -21.53 0.31 -24.86
C GLY A 320 -21.95 1.67 -25.44
N GLU A 321 -23.24 1.86 -25.74
CA GLU A 321 -23.84 3.12 -26.20
C GLU A 321 -23.58 4.25 -25.20
N ARG A 322 -24.01 4.08 -23.94
CA ARG A 322 -23.84 5.05 -22.86
C ARG A 322 -22.37 5.44 -22.64
N ARG A 323 -21.46 4.45 -22.67
CA ARG A 323 -20.02 4.72 -22.52
C ARG A 323 -19.40 5.44 -23.71
N LEU A 324 -19.91 5.20 -24.91
CA LEU A 324 -19.46 5.88 -26.11
C LEU A 324 -19.99 7.33 -26.12
N GLU A 325 -21.23 7.55 -25.69
CA GLU A 325 -21.81 8.87 -25.48
C GLU A 325 -20.97 9.69 -24.49
N ASN A 326 -20.71 9.13 -23.30
CA ASN A 326 -19.82 9.75 -22.31
C ASN A 326 -18.43 10.06 -22.86
N TYR A 327 -17.83 9.13 -23.60
CA TYR A 327 -16.53 9.35 -24.24
C TYR A 327 -16.55 10.60 -25.14
N TYR A 328 -17.56 10.74 -26.00
CA TYR A 328 -17.64 11.89 -26.90
C TYR A 328 -17.97 13.18 -26.15
N GLN A 329 -18.83 13.14 -25.12
CA GLN A 329 -19.10 14.28 -24.25
C GLN A 329 -17.83 14.77 -23.55
N GLU A 330 -17.01 13.87 -23.01
CA GLU A 330 -15.71 14.17 -22.38
C GLU A 330 -14.70 14.79 -23.37
N HIS A 331 -14.84 14.51 -24.67
CA HIS A 331 -14.02 15.11 -25.74
C HIS A 331 -14.61 16.43 -26.27
N GLY A 332 -15.69 16.93 -25.67
CA GLY A 332 -16.31 18.23 -25.95
C GLY A 332 -17.60 18.16 -26.76
N TYR A 333 -18.07 16.99 -27.20
CA TYR A 333 -19.33 16.81 -27.92
C TYR A 333 -20.49 16.61 -26.93
N PHE A 334 -20.82 17.65 -26.18
CA PHE A 334 -21.67 17.55 -25.00
C PHE A 334 -23.13 17.11 -25.28
N PHE A 335 -23.64 17.34 -26.50
CA PHE A 335 -24.98 16.92 -26.93
C PHE A 335 -24.91 15.84 -28.02
N VAL A 336 -23.94 14.94 -27.91
CA VAL A 336 -23.83 13.77 -28.82
C VAL A 336 -24.98 12.80 -28.58
N ASP A 337 -25.47 12.20 -29.65
CA ASP A 337 -26.47 11.12 -29.60
C ASP A 337 -25.84 9.84 -30.19
N VAL A 338 -26.05 8.70 -29.54
CA VAL A 338 -25.48 7.41 -29.94
C VAL A 338 -26.60 6.38 -30.00
N THR A 339 -26.74 5.69 -31.13
CA THR A 339 -27.77 4.65 -31.29
C THR A 339 -27.15 3.35 -31.80
N PRO A 340 -27.29 2.22 -31.08
CA PRO A 340 -26.80 0.93 -31.52
C PRO A 340 -27.77 0.27 -32.51
N VAL A 341 -27.23 -0.29 -33.58
CA VAL A 341 -27.96 -1.12 -34.54
C VAL A 341 -27.17 -2.40 -34.82
N CYS A 342 -27.86 -3.53 -34.89
CA CYS A 342 -27.22 -4.83 -35.06
C CYS A 342 -27.67 -5.50 -36.35
N SER A 343 -26.75 -6.23 -36.99
CA SER A 343 -27.03 -7.08 -38.15
C SER A 343 -26.46 -8.47 -37.91
N VAL A 344 -27.21 -9.50 -38.30
CA VAL A 344 -26.80 -10.90 -38.16
C VAL A 344 -26.84 -11.56 -39.53
N GLU A 345 -25.78 -12.31 -39.87
CA GLU A 345 -25.67 -13.04 -41.13
C GLU A 345 -25.40 -14.54 -40.86
N PRO A 346 -26.27 -15.46 -41.34
CA PRO A 346 -27.57 -15.25 -41.97
C PRO A 346 -28.65 -14.70 -41.01
N GLU A 347 -29.65 -14.00 -41.57
CA GLU A 347 -30.74 -13.33 -40.83
C GLU A 347 -31.49 -14.25 -39.85
N ILE A 348 -31.91 -13.68 -38.71
CA ILE A 348 -32.78 -14.39 -37.75
C ILE A 348 -34.18 -14.51 -38.36
N VAL A 349 -34.70 -15.74 -38.41
CA VAL A 349 -36.06 -16.05 -38.84
C VAL A 349 -36.86 -16.45 -37.61
N GLU A 350 -37.96 -15.74 -37.33
CA GLU A 350 -38.84 -16.07 -36.21
C GLU A 350 -39.64 -17.35 -36.48
N GLY A 351 -40.24 -17.94 -35.44
CA GLY A 351 -40.97 -19.21 -35.53
C GLY A 351 -42.19 -19.21 -36.49
N ASP A 352 -42.62 -18.04 -36.96
CA ASP A 352 -43.68 -17.84 -37.96
C ASP A 352 -43.16 -17.67 -39.41
N GLY A 353 -41.83 -17.71 -39.61
CA GLY A 353 -41.19 -17.53 -40.91
C GLY A 353 -40.88 -16.08 -41.29
N THR A 354 -41.18 -15.10 -40.44
CA THR A 354 -40.81 -13.69 -40.68
C THR A 354 -39.32 -13.48 -40.45
N LYS A 355 -38.69 -12.69 -41.33
CA LYS A 355 -37.27 -12.33 -41.21
C LYS A 355 -37.14 -11.01 -40.46
N LEU A 356 -36.26 -10.97 -39.47
CA LEU A 356 -35.99 -9.73 -38.75
C LEU A 356 -35.16 -8.77 -39.62
N PRO A 357 -35.56 -7.49 -39.74
CA PRO A 357 -34.82 -6.51 -40.53
C PRO A 357 -33.48 -6.22 -39.86
N ASN A 358 -32.39 -6.59 -40.54
CA ASN A 358 -31.02 -6.25 -40.15
C ASN A 358 -30.82 -4.73 -40.05
N GLY A 359 -29.91 -4.29 -39.18
CA GLY A 359 -29.60 -2.87 -38.97
C GLY A 359 -30.61 -2.16 -38.09
N THR A 360 -31.26 -2.86 -37.17
CA THR A 360 -32.23 -2.29 -36.21
C THR A 360 -31.78 -2.51 -34.76
N GLU A 361 -32.26 -1.66 -33.86
CA GLU A 361 -32.06 -1.82 -32.40
C GLU A 361 -32.78 -3.09 -31.90
N PHE A 362 -33.92 -3.44 -32.49
CA PHE A 362 -34.67 -4.65 -32.16
C PHE A 362 -33.80 -5.90 -32.33
N VAL A 363 -33.03 -6.02 -33.43
CA VAL A 363 -32.09 -7.13 -33.63
C VAL A 363 -31.05 -7.20 -32.52
N CYS A 364 -30.58 -6.06 -31.97
CA CYS A 364 -29.67 -6.05 -30.82
C CYS A 364 -30.32 -6.66 -29.57
N SER A 365 -31.60 -6.39 -29.34
CA SER A 365 -32.35 -6.94 -28.19
C SER A 365 -32.60 -8.44 -28.30
N SER A 366 -32.63 -8.97 -29.53
CA SER A 366 -32.90 -10.38 -29.84
C SER A 366 -31.64 -11.28 -29.85
N LEU A 367 -30.46 -10.76 -29.55
CA LEU A 367 -29.20 -11.53 -29.48
C LEU A 367 -29.17 -12.42 -28.22
N ALA A 368 -29.98 -13.47 -28.18
CA ALA A 368 -29.95 -14.48 -27.12
C ALA A 368 -28.87 -15.54 -27.41
N THR A 369 -28.08 -15.88 -26.39
CA THR A 369 -26.75 -16.53 -26.53
C THR A 369 -26.74 -17.89 -27.23
N ASN A 370 -27.89 -18.57 -27.39
CA ASN A 370 -27.95 -19.96 -27.84
C ASN A 370 -28.15 -20.15 -29.36
N GLU A 371 -28.54 -19.11 -30.10
CA GLU A 371 -28.85 -19.21 -31.55
C GLU A 371 -27.77 -18.60 -32.47
N LEU A 372 -26.66 -18.15 -31.89
CA LEU A 372 -25.63 -17.36 -32.58
C LEU A 372 -24.45 -18.19 -33.12
N LEU A 373 -24.47 -19.52 -32.93
CA LEU A 373 -23.40 -20.41 -33.42
C LEU A 373 -23.40 -20.45 -34.96
N GLY A 374 -22.28 -20.10 -35.56
CA GLY A 374 -22.09 -20.09 -37.02
C GLY A 374 -22.62 -18.85 -37.75
N ARG A 375 -22.99 -17.78 -37.01
CA ARG A 375 -23.42 -16.50 -37.57
C ARG A 375 -22.36 -15.43 -37.38
N ASP A 376 -22.23 -14.54 -38.37
CA ASP A 376 -21.43 -13.33 -38.29
C ASP A 376 -22.33 -12.18 -37.82
N ILE A 377 -21.84 -11.37 -36.87
CA ILE A 377 -22.63 -10.33 -36.22
C ILE A 377 -21.93 -9.00 -36.38
N GLU A 378 -22.63 -7.99 -36.89
CA GLU A 378 -22.17 -6.62 -36.92
C GLU A 378 -22.93 -5.78 -35.89
N VAL A 379 -22.20 -5.18 -34.94
CA VAL A 379 -22.74 -4.19 -34.00
C VAL A 379 -22.24 -2.82 -34.44
N LYS A 380 -23.14 -1.99 -34.96
CA LYS A 380 -22.83 -0.63 -35.42
C LYS A 380 -23.40 0.39 -34.44
N TYR A 381 -22.55 1.29 -33.94
CA TYR A 381 -22.98 2.46 -33.17
C TYR A 381 -23.02 3.67 -34.11
N ASN A 382 -24.23 4.19 -34.37
CA ASN A 382 -24.44 5.43 -35.12
C ASN A 382 -24.30 6.61 -34.15
N VAL A 383 -23.38 7.53 -34.41
CA VAL A 383 -23.05 8.65 -33.52
C VAL A 383 -23.35 9.97 -34.24
N ALA A 384 -24.29 10.75 -33.73
CA ALA A 384 -24.55 12.11 -34.20
C ALA A 384 -23.74 13.12 -33.38
N LEU A 385 -22.57 13.52 -33.91
CA LEU A 385 -21.70 14.50 -33.24
C LEU A 385 -22.33 15.91 -33.26
N SER A 386 -22.32 16.56 -32.10
CA SER A 386 -22.76 17.95 -31.92
C SER A 386 -21.61 18.95 -32.12
N ARG A 387 -21.84 20.25 -31.83
CA ARG A 387 -20.75 21.24 -31.81
C ARG A 387 -19.78 20.95 -30.64
N LYS A 388 -18.48 21.13 -30.88
CA LYS A 388 -17.44 20.86 -29.89
C LYS A 388 -17.26 22.03 -28.92
N LEU A 389 -17.71 21.89 -27.69
CA LEU A 389 -17.64 22.92 -26.64
C LEU A 389 -16.38 22.82 -25.77
N ARG A 390 -16.14 23.87 -24.98
CA ARG A 390 -15.05 24.01 -24.00
C ARG A 390 -15.65 24.34 -22.64
N LEU A 391 -15.43 23.49 -21.65
CA LEU A 391 -15.87 23.71 -20.28
C LEU A 391 -15.03 24.83 -19.64
N ARG A 392 -15.57 26.05 -19.69
CA ARG A 392 -14.85 27.26 -19.27
C ARG A 392 -14.94 27.52 -17.77
N SER A 393 -16.08 27.18 -17.16
CA SER A 393 -16.33 27.45 -15.76
C SER A 393 -17.32 26.45 -15.17
N ILE A 394 -17.03 25.96 -13.97
CA ILE A 394 -17.97 25.25 -13.10
C ILE A 394 -18.30 26.18 -11.92
N ARG A 395 -19.58 26.31 -11.59
CA ARG A 395 -20.07 27.20 -10.54
C ARG A 395 -20.94 26.44 -9.56
N ILE A 396 -20.84 26.78 -8.28
CA ILE A 396 -21.80 26.38 -7.25
C ILE A 396 -22.53 27.65 -6.81
N ARG A 397 -23.86 27.61 -6.81
CA ARG A 397 -24.72 28.72 -6.41
C ARG A 397 -25.78 28.24 -5.43
N GLY A 398 -26.29 29.17 -4.62
CA GLY A 398 -27.29 28.87 -3.59
C GLY A 398 -26.72 28.43 -2.24
N THR A 399 -25.39 28.32 -2.11
CA THR A 399 -24.70 28.06 -0.83
C THR A 399 -23.44 28.91 -0.69
N ASP A 400 -23.12 29.35 0.53
CA ASP A 400 -21.83 29.94 0.91
C ASP A 400 -20.95 28.96 1.72
N LYS A 401 -21.50 27.79 2.07
CA LYS A 401 -20.82 26.74 2.86
C LYS A 401 -19.87 25.91 2.02
N LEU A 402 -20.07 25.89 0.71
CA LEU A 402 -19.30 25.10 -0.23
C LEU A 402 -18.95 25.91 -1.49
N THR A 403 -17.66 26.07 -1.77
CA THR A 403 -17.18 26.71 -3.01
C THR A 403 -16.73 25.68 -4.05
N TYR A 404 -16.66 26.08 -5.32
CA TYR A 404 -16.11 25.20 -6.36
C TYR A 404 -14.67 24.79 -6.03
N GLU A 405 -13.87 25.70 -5.48
CA GLU A 405 -12.49 25.41 -5.07
C GLU A 405 -12.42 24.29 -4.03
N ASP A 406 -13.40 24.20 -3.12
CA ASP A 406 -13.44 23.17 -2.08
C ASP A 406 -13.76 21.78 -2.64
N VAL A 407 -14.50 21.69 -3.76
CA VAL A 407 -14.89 20.41 -4.38
C VAL A 407 -14.14 20.09 -5.67
N SER A 408 -13.38 21.02 -6.23
CA SER A 408 -12.78 20.86 -7.58
C SER A 408 -11.87 19.63 -7.74
N THR A 409 -11.37 19.06 -6.65
CA THR A 409 -10.50 17.86 -6.66
C THR A 409 -11.25 16.54 -6.65
N VAL A 410 -12.55 16.56 -6.38
CA VAL A 410 -13.40 15.37 -6.27
C VAL A 410 -14.54 15.35 -7.27
N LEU A 411 -14.83 16.51 -7.87
CA LEU A 411 -15.68 16.54 -9.03
C LEU A 411 -14.94 15.83 -10.17
N ASN A 412 -15.64 14.93 -10.83
CA ASN A 412 -15.15 14.26 -12.02
C ASN A 412 -15.07 15.29 -13.18
N SER A 413 -15.90 16.34 -13.16
CA SER A 413 -15.83 17.44 -14.13
C SER A 413 -14.65 18.39 -13.87
N GLN A 414 -13.90 18.74 -14.92
CA GLN A 414 -12.73 19.62 -14.84
C GLN A 414 -12.78 20.78 -15.85
N GLU A 415 -12.51 22.00 -15.37
CA GLU A 415 -12.38 23.19 -16.23
C GLU A 415 -11.20 23.09 -17.22
N ALA A 416 -11.34 23.76 -18.36
CA ALA A 416 -10.34 23.78 -19.41
C ALA A 416 -9.05 24.52 -18.99
N ASN A 417 -7.90 23.87 -19.18
CA ASN A 417 -6.60 24.46 -18.86
C ASN A 417 -5.93 25.13 -20.07
N VAL A 418 -5.41 26.36 -19.91
CA VAL A 418 -4.67 27.12 -20.93
C VAL A 418 -3.37 26.42 -21.35
N LEU A 419 -2.75 25.62 -20.47
CA LEU A 419 -1.57 24.80 -20.78
C LEU A 419 -1.91 23.40 -21.34
N GLY A 420 -3.20 23.09 -21.55
CA GLY A 420 -3.66 21.77 -21.98
C GLY A 420 -3.37 21.38 -23.44
N ILE A 421 -2.59 22.21 -24.16
CA ILE A 421 -1.93 21.81 -25.43
C ILE A 421 -0.79 20.82 -25.22
N ILE A 422 -0.22 20.79 -24.02
CA ILE A 422 0.74 19.77 -23.60
C ILE A 422 -0.08 18.72 -22.84
N PRO A 423 -0.22 17.48 -23.35
CA PRO A 423 -1.12 16.44 -22.79
C PRO A 423 -0.92 16.18 -21.29
N LEU A 424 0.27 16.49 -20.80
CA LEU A 424 0.66 16.38 -19.40
C LEU A 424 -0.10 17.36 -18.50
N PHE A 425 -0.30 18.62 -18.91
CA PHE A 425 -0.73 19.73 -18.03
C PHE A 425 -2.25 19.86 -17.88
N GLY A 426 -3.01 18.85 -18.29
CA GLY A 426 -4.48 18.78 -18.17
C GLY A 426 -5.18 18.94 -19.52
N TYR A 427 -6.51 18.97 -19.48
CA TYR A 427 -7.33 18.93 -20.68
C TYR A 427 -7.53 20.33 -21.27
N GLY A 428 -7.10 20.54 -22.52
CA GLY A 428 -7.18 21.83 -23.20
C GLY A 428 -8.60 22.40 -23.33
N ARG A 429 -9.63 21.53 -23.27
CA ARG A 429 -11.05 21.92 -23.37
C ARG A 429 -11.90 21.59 -22.13
N GLY A 430 -11.31 21.01 -21.08
CA GLY A 430 -12.03 20.50 -19.92
C GLY A 430 -12.72 19.16 -20.19
N VAL A 431 -13.24 18.49 -19.16
CA VAL A 431 -13.84 17.15 -19.23
C VAL A 431 -15.14 17.15 -18.42
N THR A 432 -16.24 16.67 -19.00
CA THR A 432 -17.53 16.44 -18.34
C THR A 432 -18.44 15.57 -19.22
N SER A 433 -19.45 14.94 -18.63
CA SER A 433 -20.51 14.16 -19.30
C SER A 433 -21.79 14.22 -18.45
N ALA A 434 -22.94 13.81 -18.97
CA ALA A 434 -24.21 13.75 -18.24
C ALA A 434 -24.08 12.90 -16.97
N ASP A 435 -23.49 11.70 -17.08
CA ASP A 435 -23.21 10.82 -15.94
C ASP A 435 -22.27 11.47 -14.93
N THR A 436 -21.21 12.14 -15.42
CA THR A 436 -20.26 12.87 -14.57
C THR A 436 -20.97 13.96 -13.79
N LEU A 437 -21.88 14.72 -14.41
CA LEU A 437 -22.62 15.80 -13.76
C LEU A 437 -23.61 15.29 -12.71
N GLU A 438 -24.27 14.16 -12.95
CA GLU A 438 -25.17 13.55 -11.97
C GLU A 438 -24.38 13.03 -10.75
N GLN A 439 -23.24 12.39 -11.00
CA GLN A 439 -22.32 11.95 -9.94
C GLN A 439 -21.78 13.15 -9.15
N ASP A 440 -21.40 14.23 -9.83
CA ASP A 440 -20.93 15.47 -9.21
C ASP A 440 -22.04 16.14 -8.38
N ALA A 441 -23.28 16.17 -8.86
CA ALA A 441 -24.42 16.71 -8.11
C ALA A 441 -24.76 15.87 -6.88
N SER A 442 -24.75 14.53 -6.99
CA SER A 442 -24.91 13.60 -5.86
C SER A 442 -23.78 13.74 -4.84
N THR A 443 -22.57 14.01 -5.32
CA THR A 443 -21.39 14.27 -4.51
C THR A 443 -21.53 15.57 -3.72
N ILE A 444 -21.98 16.66 -4.37
CA ILE A 444 -22.28 17.93 -3.71
C ILE A 444 -23.42 17.77 -2.69
N ARG A 445 -24.49 17.04 -3.03
CA ARG A 445 -25.60 16.77 -2.09
C ARG A 445 -25.12 16.02 -0.85
N SER A 446 -24.36 14.95 -1.06
CA SER A 446 -23.81 14.14 0.02
C SER A 446 -22.95 14.97 0.98
N LEU A 447 -22.26 16.00 0.49
CA LEU A 447 -21.52 16.92 1.35
C LEU A 447 -22.39 17.80 2.21
N MET A 448 -23.40 18.41 1.60
CA MET A 448 -24.31 19.27 2.33
C MET A 448 -24.92 18.48 3.50
N ASN A 449 -25.29 17.22 3.25
CA ASN A 449 -25.78 16.30 4.29
C ASN A 449 -24.74 16.02 5.39
N GLU A 450 -23.45 15.92 5.06
CA GLU A 450 -22.37 15.75 6.06
C GLU A 450 -21.98 17.07 6.76
N LEU A 451 -22.34 18.22 6.20
CA LEU A 451 -22.23 19.54 6.83
C LEU A 451 -23.45 19.87 7.71
N GLY A 452 -24.44 18.98 7.81
CA GLY A 452 -25.67 19.14 8.60
C GLY A 452 -26.90 19.57 7.84
N TYR A 453 -26.81 19.77 6.53
CA TYR A 453 -27.94 20.17 5.68
C TYR A 453 -28.57 18.92 5.07
N ARG A 454 -29.37 18.19 5.86
CA ARG A 454 -29.89 16.85 5.51
C ARG A 454 -30.84 16.86 4.32
N ASP A 455 -31.60 17.94 4.16
CA ASP A 455 -32.63 18.11 3.14
C ASP A 455 -32.11 18.87 1.91
N ALA A 456 -30.79 19.05 1.80
CA ALA A 456 -30.19 19.76 0.69
C ALA A 456 -30.51 19.09 -0.65
N THR A 457 -30.87 19.90 -1.63
CA THR A 457 -31.06 19.45 -3.02
C THR A 457 -30.05 20.12 -3.93
N VAL A 458 -29.67 19.42 -5.00
CA VAL A 458 -28.69 19.91 -5.97
C VAL A 458 -29.23 19.62 -7.36
N SER A 459 -29.39 20.67 -8.15
CA SER A 459 -29.78 20.60 -9.56
C SER A 459 -28.64 21.13 -10.44
N VAL A 460 -28.55 20.62 -11.66
CA VAL A 460 -27.49 21.00 -12.61
C VAL A 460 -28.10 21.87 -13.70
N LEU A 461 -27.61 23.09 -13.83
CA LEU A 461 -27.96 24.01 -14.91
C LEU A 461 -26.80 24.09 -15.90
N GLN A 462 -27.10 23.86 -17.17
CA GLN A 462 -26.13 23.89 -18.26
C GLN A 462 -26.35 25.16 -19.08
N GLY A 463 -25.34 26.01 -19.15
CA GLY A 463 -25.34 27.24 -19.94
C GLY A 463 -24.38 27.12 -21.10
N VAL A 464 -24.86 27.29 -22.33
CA VAL A 464 -24.01 27.33 -23.51
C VAL A 464 -24.10 28.70 -24.16
N SER A 465 -22.95 29.28 -24.50
CA SER A 465 -22.93 30.54 -25.22
C SER A 465 -23.51 30.37 -26.64
N PRO A 466 -24.36 31.29 -27.11
CA PRO A 466 -24.81 31.31 -28.50
C PRO A 466 -23.67 31.61 -29.49
N ASN A 467 -22.71 32.45 -29.09
CA ASN A 467 -21.69 33.04 -29.96
C ASN A 467 -20.26 32.54 -29.68
N SER A 468 -20.07 31.69 -28.67
CA SER A 468 -18.77 31.08 -28.36
C SER A 468 -18.91 29.60 -28.04
N ASP A 469 -17.78 28.89 -28.06
CA ASP A 469 -17.72 27.47 -27.69
C ASP A 469 -17.73 27.25 -26.17
N ASP A 470 -18.18 28.24 -25.39
CA ASP A 470 -18.11 28.16 -23.92
C ASP A 470 -19.29 27.36 -23.35
N LEU A 471 -18.97 26.32 -22.59
CA LEU A 471 -19.87 25.58 -21.71
C LEU A 471 -19.65 26.05 -20.27
N ILE A 472 -20.73 26.43 -19.58
CA ILE A 472 -20.76 26.78 -18.17
C ILE A 472 -21.70 25.81 -17.46
N ILE A 473 -21.18 25.10 -16.48
CA ILE A 473 -21.96 24.22 -15.61
C ILE A 473 -22.21 24.93 -14.29
N THR A 474 -23.47 25.03 -13.87
CA THR A 474 -23.85 25.60 -12.57
C THR A 474 -24.60 24.57 -11.75
N PHE A 475 -24.01 24.12 -10.65
CA PHE A 475 -24.69 23.36 -9.61
C PHE A 475 -25.47 24.35 -8.74
N GLN A 476 -26.80 24.30 -8.84
CA GLN A 476 -27.71 25.10 -8.02
C GLN A 476 -28.09 24.26 -6.80
N VAL A 477 -27.62 24.70 -5.63
CA VAL A 477 -27.85 24.09 -4.33
C VAL A 477 -28.99 24.81 -3.63
N ASP A 478 -29.92 24.05 -3.07
CA ASP A 478 -30.85 24.51 -2.05
C ASP A 478 -30.43 23.83 -0.75
N GLU A 479 -30.03 24.62 0.26
CA GLU A 479 -29.42 24.07 1.49
C GLU A 479 -30.46 23.40 2.40
N GLY A 480 -31.69 23.90 2.44
CA GLY A 480 -32.63 23.56 3.53
C GLY A 480 -32.13 24.03 4.91
N PRO A 481 -32.87 23.75 6.00
CA PRO A 481 -32.47 24.14 7.35
C PRO A 481 -31.29 23.28 7.85
N PRO A 482 -30.32 23.84 8.61
CA PRO A 482 -29.25 23.07 9.23
C PRO A 482 -29.77 22.23 10.41
N THR A 483 -29.33 20.98 10.48
CA THR A 483 -29.56 20.08 11.60
C THR A 483 -28.39 20.14 12.59
N VAL A 484 -28.65 20.47 13.86
CA VAL A 484 -27.66 20.62 14.94
C VAL A 484 -27.89 19.58 16.04
N VAL A 485 -26.81 19.02 16.59
CA VAL A 485 -26.88 18.06 17.69
C VAL A 485 -26.97 18.80 19.03
N ASP A 486 -28.13 18.73 19.69
CA ASP A 486 -28.37 19.42 20.97
C ASP A 486 -27.89 18.59 22.19
N ALA A 487 -28.09 17.27 22.12
CA ALA A 487 -27.71 16.35 23.18
C ALA A 487 -27.13 15.05 22.63
N VAL A 488 -26.26 14.44 23.43
CA VAL A 488 -25.71 13.11 23.19
C VAL A 488 -25.96 12.27 24.43
N THR A 489 -26.55 11.09 24.25
CA THR A 489 -26.82 10.14 25.36
C THR A 489 -26.24 8.78 25.05
N ILE A 490 -25.60 8.16 26.04
CA ILE A 490 -25.13 6.77 25.96
C ILE A 490 -25.96 5.94 26.94
N SER A 491 -26.51 4.82 26.47
CA SER A 491 -27.36 3.92 27.25
C SER A 491 -26.92 2.46 27.08
N GLY A 492 -27.17 1.62 28.09
CA GLY A 492 -26.90 0.18 28.02
C GLY A 492 -25.50 -0.28 28.48
N ASN A 493 -24.62 0.63 28.91
CA ASN A 493 -23.31 0.28 29.47
C ASN A 493 -23.40 -0.17 30.94
N THR A 494 -22.65 -1.22 31.29
CA THR A 494 -22.48 -1.70 32.67
C THR A 494 -21.02 -2.01 33.01
N ALA A 495 -20.24 -2.46 32.04
CA ALA A 495 -18.83 -2.83 32.20
C ALA A 495 -17.90 -1.60 32.22
N ILE A 496 -18.25 -0.54 31.48
CA ILE A 496 -17.47 0.69 31.38
C ILE A 496 -18.36 1.88 31.79
N PRO A 497 -17.91 2.75 32.72
CA PRO A 497 -18.65 3.96 33.10
C PRO A 497 -18.89 4.93 31.94
N THR A 498 -20.04 5.62 31.95
CA THR A 498 -20.43 6.55 30.88
C THR A 498 -19.45 7.71 30.70
N ASP A 499 -18.86 8.21 31.78
CA ASP A 499 -17.91 9.33 31.72
C ASP A 499 -16.58 8.96 31.01
N GLU A 500 -16.18 7.69 31.05
CA GLU A 500 -15.04 7.20 30.27
C GLU A 500 -15.37 7.12 28.77
N LEU A 501 -16.59 6.68 28.44
CA LEU A 501 -17.08 6.56 27.07
C LEU A 501 -17.27 7.93 26.42
N GLU A 502 -17.82 8.89 27.15
CA GLU A 502 -17.99 10.28 26.70
C GLU A 502 -16.64 10.94 26.32
N LYS A 503 -15.56 10.64 27.07
CA LYS A 503 -14.21 11.16 26.74
C LYS A 503 -13.64 10.62 25.42
N GLN A 504 -14.16 9.49 24.93
CA GLN A 504 -13.74 8.92 23.64
C GLN A 504 -14.55 9.45 22.45
N LEU A 505 -15.69 10.10 22.72
CA LEU A 505 -16.53 10.64 21.65
C LEU A 505 -15.87 11.87 21.01
N PRO A 506 -15.98 12.02 19.68
CA PRO A 506 -15.68 13.29 19.03
C PRO A 506 -16.64 14.38 19.55
N GLU A 507 -16.27 15.65 19.35
CA GLU A 507 -17.14 16.77 19.72
C GLU A 507 -18.39 16.78 18.83
N LEU A 508 -19.52 16.30 19.38
CA LEU A 508 -20.80 16.21 18.69
C LEU A 508 -21.78 17.30 19.14
N LYS A 509 -21.88 17.55 20.45
CA LYS A 509 -22.83 18.52 21.01
C LYS A 509 -22.56 19.95 20.52
N GLY A 510 -23.60 20.65 20.09
CA GLY A 510 -23.53 22.02 19.56
C GLY A 510 -22.94 22.13 18.16
N ARG A 511 -22.63 21.00 17.49
CA ARG A 511 -22.15 20.94 16.11
C ARG A 511 -23.27 20.51 15.17
N ASN A 512 -23.12 20.84 13.89
CA ASN A 512 -23.98 20.34 12.83
C ASN A 512 -23.92 18.80 12.77
N TYR A 513 -25.06 18.17 12.54
CA TYR A 513 -25.19 16.73 12.44
C TYR A 513 -24.38 16.20 11.24
N SER A 514 -23.59 15.16 11.46
CA SER A 514 -22.90 14.44 10.40
C SER A 514 -23.03 12.95 10.65
N ARG A 515 -23.51 12.22 9.64
CA ARG A 515 -23.61 10.76 9.71
C ARG A 515 -22.23 10.15 9.89
N ALA A 516 -21.22 10.72 9.25
CA ALA A 516 -19.85 10.25 9.36
C ALA A 516 -19.23 10.49 10.74
N ARG A 517 -19.48 11.65 11.39
CA ARG A 517 -19.03 11.86 12.78
C ARG A 517 -19.69 10.88 13.74
N VAL A 518 -21.00 10.62 13.58
CA VAL A 518 -21.73 9.63 14.39
C VAL A 518 -21.19 8.22 14.16
N ARG A 519 -20.92 7.82 12.91
CA ARG A 519 -20.27 6.53 12.62
C ARG A 519 -18.87 6.44 13.24
N ASN A 520 -18.10 7.53 13.22
CA ASN A 520 -16.77 7.56 13.84
C ASN A 520 -16.83 7.51 15.37
N ALA A 521 -17.84 8.14 15.98
CA ALA A 521 -18.17 7.99 17.40
C ALA A 521 -18.48 6.53 17.75
N VAL A 522 -19.38 5.87 17.01
CA VAL A 522 -19.68 4.44 17.19
C VAL A 522 -18.39 3.61 17.08
N ARG A 523 -17.57 3.84 16.04
CA ARG A 523 -16.30 3.12 15.85
C ARG A 523 -15.31 3.38 16.99
N ALA A 524 -15.22 4.62 17.49
CA ALA A 524 -14.35 4.98 18.61
C ALA A 524 -14.77 4.26 19.89
N LEU A 525 -16.07 4.26 20.21
CA LEU A 525 -16.61 3.51 21.34
C LEU A 525 -16.37 1.99 21.18
N GLN A 526 -16.66 1.42 20.02
CA GLN A 526 -16.42 0.00 19.74
C GLN A 526 -14.94 -0.37 19.87
N THR A 527 -14.04 0.49 19.38
CA THR A 527 -12.59 0.27 19.49
C THR A 527 -12.15 0.35 20.95
N TYR A 528 -12.67 1.30 21.73
CA TYR A 528 -12.38 1.42 23.15
C TYR A 528 -12.84 0.18 23.94
N TYR A 529 -14.07 -0.28 23.70
CA TYR A 529 -14.58 -1.53 24.29
C TYR A 529 -13.70 -2.73 23.91
N ALA A 530 -13.38 -2.87 22.62
CA ALA A 530 -12.54 -3.96 22.14
C ALA A 530 -11.12 -3.93 22.70
N ASP A 531 -10.51 -2.75 22.86
CA ASP A 531 -9.17 -2.61 23.44
C ASP A 531 -9.13 -2.94 24.95
N LYS A 532 -10.28 -2.86 25.63
CA LYS A 532 -10.49 -3.36 27.00
C LYS A 532 -10.81 -4.87 27.05
N GLY A 533 -10.89 -5.54 25.90
CA GLY A 533 -11.15 -6.96 25.76
C GLY A 533 -12.59 -7.33 25.36
N TYR A 534 -13.51 -6.36 25.34
CA TYR A 534 -14.92 -6.55 25.00
C TYR A 534 -15.14 -6.43 23.48
N TYR A 535 -14.52 -7.32 22.71
CA TYR A 535 -14.55 -7.25 21.24
C TYR A 535 -15.96 -7.43 20.65
N ASP A 536 -16.81 -8.24 21.29
CA ASP A 536 -18.19 -8.51 20.81
C ASP A 536 -19.18 -7.39 21.16
N ALA A 537 -18.71 -6.23 21.64
CA ALA A 537 -19.55 -5.10 21.99
C ALA A 537 -20.31 -4.56 20.77
N ARG A 538 -21.64 -4.55 20.84
CA ARG A 538 -22.51 -4.03 19.78
C ARG A 538 -23.10 -2.69 20.21
N ILE A 539 -22.77 -1.66 19.44
CA ILE A 539 -23.19 -0.29 19.67
C ILE A 539 -23.94 0.18 18.42
N THR A 540 -25.16 0.65 18.62
CA THR A 540 -25.99 1.26 17.57
C THR A 540 -26.20 2.73 17.88
N SER A 541 -26.50 3.51 16.84
CA SER A 541 -26.77 4.94 16.98
C SER A 541 -28.11 5.27 16.34
N SER A 542 -28.95 6.02 17.03
CA SER A 542 -30.21 6.56 16.52
C SER A 542 -30.24 8.08 16.67
N ILE A 543 -31.08 8.73 15.87
CA ILE A 543 -31.41 10.13 16.03
C ILE A 543 -32.80 10.19 16.66
N VAL A 544 -32.92 10.93 17.75
CA VAL A 544 -34.20 11.23 18.39
C VAL A 544 -34.56 12.67 18.02
N GLU A 545 -35.62 12.81 17.22
CA GLU A 545 -36.17 14.10 16.86
C GLU A 545 -37.08 14.63 17.99
N PRO A 546 -37.06 15.94 18.29
CA PRO A 546 -37.92 16.53 19.30
C PRO A 546 -39.40 16.31 18.94
N LYS A 547 -40.23 15.96 19.93
CA LYS A 547 -41.66 15.69 19.74
C LYS A 547 -42.49 16.90 19.28
N THR A 548 -41.90 18.09 19.30
CA THR A 548 -42.51 19.34 18.82
C THR A 548 -41.57 19.91 17.76
N PRO A 549 -41.98 20.00 16.48
CA PRO A 549 -41.19 20.72 15.49
C PRO A 549 -41.17 22.18 15.91
N ALA A 550 -40.03 22.65 16.39
CA ALA A 550 -39.84 24.07 16.60
C ALA A 550 -39.89 24.73 15.22
N SER A 551 -40.75 25.74 15.06
CA SER A 551 -40.80 26.65 13.92
C SER A 551 -39.54 27.53 13.88
N THR A 552 -38.36 26.90 13.85
CA THR A 552 -37.05 27.54 13.93
C THR A 552 -36.27 27.26 12.66
N ASP A 553 -35.47 28.22 12.21
CA ASP A 553 -34.54 28.11 11.07
C ASP A 553 -33.44 27.06 11.26
N VAL A 554 -33.50 26.24 12.31
CA VAL A 554 -32.53 25.21 12.71
C VAL A 554 -33.30 24.00 13.24
N GLU A 555 -32.95 22.81 12.76
CA GLU A 555 -33.47 21.55 13.28
C GLU A 555 -32.56 21.02 14.39
N ASN A 556 -33.09 20.81 15.59
CA ASN A 556 -32.31 20.24 16.68
C ASN A 556 -32.57 18.74 16.78
N VAL A 557 -31.51 17.96 16.95
CA VAL A 557 -31.60 16.51 17.11
C VAL A 557 -30.79 16.03 18.31
N GLN A 558 -31.25 14.96 18.96
CA GLN A 558 -30.47 14.23 19.95
C GLN A 558 -29.89 12.97 19.33
N VAL A 559 -28.60 12.71 19.57
CA VAL A 559 -27.94 11.47 19.13
C VAL A 559 -27.87 10.52 20.31
N GLU A 560 -28.51 9.35 20.18
CA GLU A 560 -28.46 8.30 21.19
C GLU A 560 -27.54 7.17 20.71
N PHE A 561 -26.56 6.80 21.55
CA PHE A 561 -25.72 5.62 21.38
C PHE A 561 -26.20 4.52 22.33
N GLN A 562 -26.79 3.47 21.76
CA GLN A 562 -27.31 2.34 22.53
C GLN A 562 -26.31 1.17 22.48
N ILE A 563 -25.87 0.73 23.64
CA ILE A 563 -25.02 -0.45 23.79
C ILE A 563 -25.94 -1.64 24.00
N GLU A 564 -26.24 -2.35 22.91
CA GLU A 564 -27.17 -3.49 22.93
C GLU A 564 -26.59 -4.69 23.68
N ARG A 565 -25.26 -4.85 23.65
CA ARG A 565 -24.55 -5.96 24.27
C ARG A 565 -23.07 -5.62 24.44
N GLU A 566 -22.53 -5.73 25.66
CA GLU A 566 -21.10 -5.50 25.91
C GLU A 566 -20.25 -6.76 25.65
N GLY A 567 -20.83 -7.95 25.81
CA GLY A 567 -20.12 -9.22 25.59
C GLY A 567 -19.16 -9.58 26.74
N ARG A 568 -18.40 -10.66 26.57
CA ARG A 568 -17.36 -11.10 27.51
C ARG A 568 -15.97 -10.79 26.96
N PRO A 569 -14.94 -10.72 27.83
CA PRO A 569 -13.56 -10.64 27.37
C PRO A 569 -13.20 -11.78 26.41
N VAL A 570 -12.60 -11.41 25.28
CA VAL A 570 -12.17 -12.34 24.23
C VAL A 570 -10.65 -12.51 24.29
N VAL A 571 -10.18 -13.75 24.31
CA VAL A 571 -8.77 -14.13 24.31
C VAL A 571 -8.42 -14.80 22.98
N ILE A 572 -7.22 -14.53 22.48
CA ILE A 572 -6.69 -15.16 21.25
C ILE A 572 -6.26 -16.60 21.58
N ASP A 573 -6.82 -17.60 20.90
CA ASP A 573 -6.34 -18.99 21.00
C ASP A 573 -5.14 -19.19 20.07
N ARG A 574 -5.40 -19.27 18.76
CA ARG A 574 -4.36 -19.37 17.73
C ARG A 574 -4.36 -18.17 16.81
N VAL A 575 -3.19 -17.95 16.20
CA VAL A 575 -3.04 -17.06 15.05
C VAL A 575 -2.60 -17.90 13.87
N LEU A 576 -3.48 -18.03 12.88
CA LEU A 576 -3.32 -18.84 11.68
C LEU A 576 -3.09 -17.91 10.48
N ILE A 577 -2.15 -18.23 9.60
CA ILE A 577 -1.74 -17.37 8.48
C ILE A 577 -1.95 -18.13 7.17
N THR A 578 -2.55 -17.49 6.16
CA THR A 578 -2.81 -18.10 4.85
C THR A 578 -2.41 -17.19 3.70
N GLY A 579 -2.18 -17.81 2.52
CA GLY A 579 -1.86 -17.11 1.28
C GLY A 579 -0.39 -16.70 1.13
N ASN A 580 0.45 -17.04 2.11
CA ASN A 580 1.90 -16.81 2.11
C ASN A 580 2.67 -17.92 1.35
N GLN A 581 2.57 -17.95 0.02
CA GLN A 581 3.18 -19.00 -0.80
C GLN A 581 4.72 -18.96 -0.85
N LYS A 582 5.33 -17.76 -0.80
CA LYS A 582 6.79 -17.56 -0.84
C LYS A 582 7.33 -17.05 0.49
N THR A 583 6.52 -16.31 1.24
CA THR A 583 6.88 -15.74 2.53
C THR A 583 6.73 -16.77 3.63
N LYS A 584 7.77 -16.90 4.45
CA LYS A 584 7.79 -17.82 5.57
C LYS A 584 6.87 -17.30 6.68
N GLU A 585 6.06 -18.18 7.24
CA GLU A 585 5.08 -17.86 8.28
C GLU A 585 5.71 -17.11 9.47
N HIS A 586 6.86 -17.58 9.99
CA HIS A 586 7.53 -16.93 11.11
C HIS A 586 7.93 -15.47 10.83
N ALA A 587 8.12 -15.08 9.56
CA ALA A 587 8.40 -13.69 9.19
C ALA A 587 7.14 -12.82 9.34
N ILE A 588 5.98 -13.35 8.94
CA ILE A 588 4.66 -12.72 9.12
C ILE A 588 4.32 -12.66 10.62
N ARG A 589 4.55 -13.75 11.37
CA ARG A 589 4.29 -13.81 12.81
C ARG A 589 5.10 -12.77 13.61
N ARG A 590 6.32 -12.42 13.16
CA ARG A 590 7.11 -11.31 13.74
C ARG A 590 6.66 -9.91 13.31
N ALA A 591 5.85 -9.80 12.27
CA ALA A 591 5.36 -8.53 11.76
C ALA A 591 4.03 -8.10 12.41
N ILE A 592 3.28 -9.04 12.97
CA ILE A 592 1.98 -8.79 13.61
C ILE A 592 2.13 -8.51 15.11
N ALA A 593 1.17 -7.79 15.68
CA ALA A 593 1.06 -7.50 17.13
C ALA A 593 0.19 -8.53 17.87
N LEU A 594 -0.53 -9.38 17.13
CA LEU A 594 -1.44 -10.40 17.69
C LEU A 594 -0.65 -11.58 18.24
N GLU A 595 -0.83 -11.88 19.53
CA GLU A 595 -0.17 -12.98 20.22
C GLU A 595 -1.19 -13.93 20.88
N PRO A 596 -1.02 -15.26 20.71
CA PRO A 596 -1.79 -16.26 21.46
C PRO A 596 -1.79 -16.01 22.98
N GLY A 597 -2.94 -16.23 23.62
CA GLY A 597 -3.14 -16.08 25.07
C GLY A 597 -3.38 -14.65 25.55
N LYS A 598 -3.26 -13.62 24.70
CA LYS A 598 -3.59 -12.23 25.05
C LYS A 598 -5.05 -11.89 24.75
N LEU A 599 -5.56 -10.84 25.40
CA LEU A 599 -6.86 -10.25 25.06
C LEU A 599 -6.86 -9.79 23.60
N LEU A 600 -7.94 -10.09 22.88
CA LEU A 600 -8.14 -9.64 21.51
C LEU A 600 -8.48 -8.16 21.50
N LYS A 601 -7.55 -7.33 21.01
CA LYS A 601 -7.72 -5.88 20.87
C LYS A 601 -7.84 -5.49 19.41
N THR A 602 -8.74 -4.55 19.13
CA THR A 602 -8.92 -4.02 17.77
C THR A 602 -7.70 -3.22 17.31
N SER A 603 -7.05 -2.49 18.22
CA SER A 603 -5.78 -1.80 17.95
C SER A 603 -4.65 -2.72 17.49
N ASP A 604 -4.57 -3.94 18.04
CA ASP A 604 -3.56 -4.94 17.66
C ASP A 604 -3.86 -5.54 16.26
N ILE A 605 -5.14 -5.71 15.90
CA ILE A 605 -5.55 -6.12 14.55
C ILE A 605 -5.11 -5.06 13.53
N TYR A 606 -5.51 -3.80 13.72
CA TYR A 606 -5.17 -2.73 12.78
C TYR A 606 -3.65 -2.51 12.68
N SER A 607 -2.93 -2.58 13.79
CA SER A 607 -1.47 -2.45 13.78
C SER A 607 -0.80 -3.61 13.04
N SER A 608 -1.33 -4.82 13.17
CA SER A 608 -0.87 -6.01 12.44
C SER A 608 -1.08 -5.86 10.93
N GLU A 609 -2.26 -5.41 10.51
CA GLU A 609 -2.56 -5.13 9.10
C GLU A 609 -1.60 -4.06 8.55
N GLN A 610 -1.47 -2.91 9.24
CA GLN A 610 -0.57 -1.83 8.83
C GLN A 610 0.89 -2.28 8.76
N ASN A 611 1.37 -3.08 9.71
CA ASN A 611 2.74 -3.59 9.73
C ASN A 611 3.02 -4.55 8.57
N LEU A 612 2.02 -5.34 8.16
CA LEU A 612 2.13 -6.26 7.03
C LEU A 612 2.05 -5.52 5.70
N PHE A 613 1.07 -4.63 5.51
CA PHE A 613 0.98 -3.76 4.34
C PHE A 613 2.24 -2.91 4.16
N GLY A 614 2.77 -2.34 5.25
CA GLY A 614 3.98 -1.53 5.24
C GLY A 614 5.28 -2.28 4.91
N THR A 615 5.22 -3.60 4.67
CA THR A 615 6.38 -4.35 4.16
C THR A 615 6.55 -4.30 2.64
N ASP A 616 5.54 -3.79 1.92
CA ASP A 616 5.42 -3.84 0.47
C ASP A 616 5.45 -5.28 -0.12
N ALA A 617 5.36 -6.32 0.73
CA ALA A 617 5.39 -7.73 0.31
C ALA A 617 3.98 -8.31 0.06
N PHE A 618 2.93 -7.58 0.41
CA PHE A 618 1.54 -8.04 0.34
C PHE A 618 0.64 -6.97 -0.31
N ASP A 619 -0.19 -7.38 -1.27
CA ASP A 619 -1.17 -6.53 -1.95
C ASP A 619 -2.45 -6.36 -1.12
N SER A 620 -2.80 -7.37 -0.32
CA SER A 620 -3.95 -7.33 0.58
C SER A 620 -3.71 -8.15 1.84
N VAL A 621 -4.17 -7.65 2.98
CA VAL A 621 -4.18 -8.35 4.28
C VAL A 621 -5.60 -8.28 4.82
N ASN A 622 -6.17 -9.44 5.17
CA ASN A 622 -7.52 -9.54 5.70
C ASN A 622 -7.52 -10.43 6.96
N VAL A 623 -7.87 -9.83 8.10
CA VAL A 623 -7.99 -10.56 9.37
C VAL A 623 -9.43 -11.00 9.60
N LYS A 624 -9.64 -12.30 9.75
CA LYS A 624 -10.93 -12.91 10.12
C LYS A 624 -10.84 -13.50 11.52
N LEU A 625 -11.96 -13.49 12.23
CA LEU A 625 -12.06 -14.00 13.60
C LEU A 625 -13.01 -15.18 13.64
N GLN A 626 -12.61 -16.22 14.36
CA GLN A 626 -13.35 -17.48 14.43
C GLN A 626 -13.43 -18.02 15.85
N ARG A 627 -14.58 -18.56 16.24
CA ARG A 627 -14.79 -19.03 17.63
C ARG A 627 -13.99 -20.30 17.91
N ALA A 628 -13.11 -20.25 18.91
CA ALA A 628 -12.23 -21.36 19.31
C ALA A 628 -12.59 -21.97 20.69
N GLY A 629 -13.71 -21.54 21.29
CA GLY A 629 -14.29 -22.16 22.49
C GLY A 629 -14.32 -21.26 23.71
N ARG A 630 -14.28 -21.87 24.89
CA ARG A 630 -14.26 -21.16 26.18
C ARG A 630 -13.10 -21.65 27.03
N ASN A 631 -12.41 -20.71 27.66
CA ASN A 631 -11.39 -21.03 28.63
C ASN A 631 -12.05 -21.40 29.97
N THR A 632 -11.28 -22.03 30.85
CA THR A 632 -11.72 -22.49 32.19
C THR A 632 -12.19 -21.35 33.10
N ASP A 633 -11.78 -20.11 32.82
CA ASP A 633 -12.17 -18.87 33.53
C ASP A 633 -13.49 -18.25 33.00
N GLY A 634 -14.11 -18.87 31.98
CA GLY A 634 -15.33 -18.37 31.35
C GLY A 634 -15.14 -17.27 30.31
N SER A 635 -13.88 -16.90 30.00
CA SER A 635 -13.53 -16.03 28.86
C SER A 635 -13.71 -16.78 27.53
N ARG A 636 -14.02 -16.03 26.45
CA ARG A 636 -14.23 -16.61 25.13
C ARG A 636 -12.91 -16.72 24.38
N SER A 637 -12.60 -17.90 23.86
CA SER A 637 -11.42 -18.13 23.02
C SER A 637 -11.77 -17.94 21.54
N THR A 638 -10.90 -17.27 20.79
CA THR A 638 -11.10 -16.96 19.37
C THR A 638 -9.80 -17.15 18.60
N ASP A 639 -9.88 -17.91 17.50
CA ASP A 639 -8.81 -18.04 16.52
C ASP A 639 -8.80 -16.81 15.60
N VAL A 640 -7.60 -16.30 15.33
CA VAL A 640 -7.38 -15.17 14.43
C VAL A 640 -6.75 -15.67 13.14
N ILE A 641 -7.44 -15.47 12.04
CA ILE A 641 -7.05 -15.95 10.71
C ILE A 641 -6.59 -14.76 9.88
N ILE A 642 -5.32 -14.74 9.50
CA ILE A 642 -4.71 -13.68 8.71
C ILE A 642 -4.54 -14.17 7.28
N ASN A 643 -5.42 -13.73 6.39
CA ASN A 643 -5.30 -14.04 4.97
C ASN A 643 -4.48 -12.94 4.28
N VAL A 644 -3.35 -13.33 3.68
CA VAL A 644 -2.50 -12.41 2.92
C VAL A 644 -2.49 -12.76 1.44
N SER A 645 -2.37 -11.77 0.59
CA SER A 645 -2.07 -11.95 -0.84
C SER A 645 -0.70 -11.34 -1.12
N GLU A 646 0.25 -12.14 -1.61
CA GLU A 646 1.62 -11.70 -1.83
C GLU A 646 1.75 -10.83 -3.09
N ALA A 647 2.38 -9.67 -2.92
CA ALA A 647 2.71 -8.78 -4.02
C ALA A 647 3.98 -9.26 -4.75
N PRO A 648 4.18 -8.87 -6.02
CA PRO A 648 5.47 -9.03 -6.69
C PRO A 648 6.59 -8.37 -5.86
N PRO A 649 7.59 -9.12 -5.38
CA PRO A 649 8.50 -8.61 -4.35
C PRO A 649 9.58 -7.66 -4.90
N ARG A 650 9.51 -7.28 -6.19
CA ARG A 650 10.53 -6.50 -6.90
C ARG A 650 9.99 -5.10 -7.17
N VAL A 651 10.67 -4.10 -6.62
CA VAL A 651 10.36 -2.68 -6.81
C VAL A 651 11.48 -2.06 -7.64
N LEU A 652 11.13 -1.50 -8.79
CA LEU A 652 12.02 -0.70 -9.63
C LEU A 652 11.61 0.76 -9.50
N LYS A 653 12.55 1.62 -9.09
CA LYS A 653 12.39 3.08 -9.12
C LYS A 653 13.45 3.65 -10.04
N TYR A 654 13.07 4.61 -10.86
CA TYR A 654 14.02 5.27 -11.75
C TYR A 654 13.68 6.74 -11.86
N GLY A 655 14.67 7.56 -12.15
CA GLY A 655 14.45 9.00 -12.24
C GLY A 655 15.55 9.69 -12.99
N GLY A 656 15.26 10.91 -13.41
CA GLY A 656 16.13 11.73 -14.23
C GLY A 656 15.93 13.20 -13.93
N GLY A 657 16.93 14.00 -14.22
CA GLY A 657 16.91 15.42 -13.94
C GLY A 657 18.05 16.16 -14.60
N PHE A 658 17.96 17.48 -14.52
CA PHE A 658 19.01 18.40 -14.91
C PHE A 658 19.18 19.45 -13.82
N SER A 659 20.42 19.75 -13.45
CA SER A 659 20.73 20.93 -12.65
C SER A 659 21.97 21.63 -13.18
N THR A 660 22.08 22.94 -12.94
CA THR A 660 23.35 23.67 -13.21
C THR A 660 24.52 23.08 -12.43
N ASP A 661 24.24 22.49 -11.28
CA ASP A 661 25.25 22.00 -10.33
C ASP A 661 25.81 20.62 -10.72
N LEU A 662 24.98 19.71 -11.22
CA LEU A 662 25.38 18.32 -11.54
C LEU A 662 25.26 17.98 -13.04
N GLY A 663 24.65 18.86 -13.83
CA GLY A 663 24.26 18.60 -15.21
C GLY A 663 23.10 17.60 -15.28
N VAL A 664 23.04 16.86 -16.38
CA VAL A 664 22.14 15.70 -16.53
C VAL A 664 22.48 14.68 -15.44
N ASN A 665 21.45 14.24 -14.74
CA ASN A 665 21.53 13.25 -13.67
C ASN A 665 20.36 12.27 -13.77
N GLY A 666 20.55 11.09 -13.20
CA GLY A 666 19.53 10.06 -13.12
C GLY A 666 19.90 8.96 -12.14
N PHE A 667 18.93 8.11 -11.83
CA PHE A 667 19.13 6.97 -10.97
C PHE A 667 18.24 5.79 -11.37
N VAL A 668 18.69 4.60 -10.99
CA VAL A 668 17.95 3.35 -11.04
C VAL A 668 18.13 2.67 -9.70
N ASP A 669 17.03 2.29 -9.04
CA ASP A 669 17.01 1.60 -7.76
C ASP A 669 16.14 0.34 -7.91
N ILE A 670 16.78 -0.82 -7.82
CA ILE A 670 16.11 -2.12 -7.89
C ILE A 670 16.16 -2.70 -6.49
N ARG A 671 15.00 -3.09 -5.96
CA ARG A 671 14.86 -3.64 -4.62
C ARG A 671 14.01 -4.89 -4.62
N HIS A 672 14.42 -5.88 -3.84
CA HIS A 672 13.63 -7.04 -3.48
C HIS A 672 13.20 -6.91 -2.02
N VAL A 673 11.90 -6.82 -1.73
CA VAL A 673 11.38 -6.54 -0.36
C VAL A 673 11.16 -7.79 0.50
N ASN A 674 11.22 -8.98 -0.10
CA ASN A 674 11.02 -10.26 0.58
C ASN A 674 12.13 -11.30 0.30
N LEU A 675 13.39 -10.91 0.46
CA LEU A 675 14.53 -11.82 0.26
C LEU A 675 14.41 -13.06 1.13
N PHE A 676 14.64 -14.23 0.52
CA PHE A 676 14.57 -15.55 1.15
C PHE A 676 13.23 -15.88 1.83
N GLY A 677 12.15 -15.16 1.49
CA GLY A 677 10.85 -15.30 2.14
C GLY A 677 10.82 -14.78 3.58
N ARG A 678 11.77 -13.93 3.99
CA ARG A 678 11.93 -13.48 5.40
C ARG A 678 11.52 -12.03 5.65
N LEU A 679 10.90 -11.36 4.66
CA LEU A 679 10.62 -9.91 4.68
C LEU A 679 11.89 -9.06 4.88
N TRP A 680 13.05 -9.62 4.48
CA TRP A 680 14.31 -8.90 4.39
C TRP A 680 14.37 -8.18 3.06
N GLN A 681 14.98 -7.00 3.06
CA GLN A 681 15.13 -6.22 1.83
C GLN A 681 16.56 -6.29 1.35
N GLY A 682 16.74 -6.39 0.04
CA GLY A 682 18.03 -6.13 -0.58
C GLY A 682 17.85 -5.35 -1.85
N GLY A 683 18.79 -4.45 -2.12
CA GLY A 683 18.68 -3.58 -3.29
C GLY A 683 20.02 -3.15 -3.83
N ALA A 684 19.97 -2.71 -5.08
CA ALA A 684 21.07 -2.08 -5.77
C ALA A 684 20.59 -0.74 -6.31
N ARG A 685 21.34 0.32 -5.99
CA ARG A 685 21.08 1.67 -6.47
C ARG A 685 22.26 2.17 -7.28
N LEU A 686 21.96 2.55 -8.52
CA LEU A 686 22.87 3.25 -9.41
C LEU A 686 22.42 4.72 -9.48
N ARG A 687 23.34 5.66 -9.22
CA ARG A 687 23.14 7.07 -9.57
C ARG A 687 24.21 7.47 -10.56
N MET A 688 23.80 8.13 -11.63
CA MET A 688 24.69 8.59 -12.68
C MET A 688 24.41 10.07 -12.95
N SER A 689 25.46 10.85 -13.04
CA SER A 689 25.43 12.22 -13.52
C SER A 689 26.69 12.50 -14.31
N ARG A 690 26.76 13.68 -14.95
CA ARG A 690 27.99 14.12 -15.64
C ARG A 690 29.20 14.17 -14.69
N ARG A 691 28.98 14.39 -13.40
CA ARG A 691 30.02 14.67 -12.40
C ARG A 691 30.28 13.53 -11.42
N GLN A 692 29.23 12.80 -11.03
CA GLN A 692 29.24 11.78 -9.99
C GLN A 692 28.58 10.48 -10.47
N GLN A 693 29.20 9.36 -10.15
CA GLN A 693 28.70 8.01 -10.39
C GLN A 693 28.73 7.25 -9.07
N LEU A 694 27.61 6.68 -8.64
CA LEU A 694 27.47 5.94 -7.38
C LEU A 694 26.83 4.59 -7.66
N VAL A 695 27.47 3.52 -7.18
CA VAL A 695 26.89 2.19 -7.08
C VAL A 695 26.77 1.87 -5.60
N GLN A 696 25.57 1.50 -5.15
CA GLN A 696 25.27 1.19 -3.77
C GLN A 696 24.53 -0.14 -3.71
N LEU A 697 24.96 -1.03 -2.82
CA LEU A 697 24.32 -2.29 -2.50
C LEU A 697 23.87 -2.24 -1.05
N ASP A 698 22.59 -2.54 -0.82
CA ASP A 698 21.96 -2.47 0.50
C ASP A 698 21.37 -3.83 0.88
N PHE A 699 21.59 -4.23 2.13
CA PHE A 699 20.86 -5.31 2.79
C PHE A 699 20.21 -4.75 4.05
N ILE A 700 18.90 -4.97 4.20
CA ILE A 700 18.11 -4.45 5.31
C ILE A 700 17.38 -5.61 5.98
N HIS A 701 17.57 -5.75 7.28
CA HIS A 701 16.75 -6.56 8.16
C HIS A 701 15.83 -5.63 8.98
N PRO A 702 14.58 -5.38 8.55
CA PRO A 702 13.73 -4.33 9.14
C PRO A 702 13.41 -4.53 10.62
N ARG A 703 13.37 -5.80 11.07
CA ARG A 703 12.96 -6.21 12.42
C ARG A 703 14.08 -6.91 13.19
N PHE A 704 15.27 -6.30 13.26
CA PHE A 704 16.48 -6.95 13.81
C PHE A 704 16.46 -7.02 15.34
N LEU A 705 16.20 -5.90 16.01
CA LEU A 705 16.03 -5.82 17.47
C LEU A 705 14.67 -5.21 17.79
N HIS A 706 14.12 -5.48 18.98
CA HIS A 706 12.93 -4.77 19.48
C HIS A 706 13.23 -4.11 20.83
N ASP A 707 12.52 -3.02 21.15
CA ASP A 707 12.59 -2.38 22.47
C ASP A 707 11.51 -2.92 23.43
N ARG A 708 11.48 -2.40 24.66
CA ARG A 708 10.50 -2.77 25.70
C ARG A 708 9.05 -2.40 25.35
N GLU A 709 8.87 -1.49 24.41
CA GLU A 709 7.56 -1.03 23.94
C GLU A 709 7.16 -1.75 22.63
N GLY A 710 7.88 -2.80 22.24
CA GLY A 710 7.57 -3.64 21.08
C GLY A 710 7.95 -3.02 19.73
N ARG A 711 8.69 -1.90 19.70
CA ARG A 711 9.11 -1.28 18.43
C ARG A 711 10.38 -1.90 17.90
N PHE A 712 10.43 -2.13 16.60
CA PHE A 712 11.58 -2.69 15.93
C PHE A 712 12.64 -1.64 15.56
N SER A 713 13.91 -2.04 15.71
CA SER A 713 15.10 -1.34 15.22
C SER A 713 15.68 -2.15 14.05
N PRO A 714 15.78 -1.56 12.85
CA PRO A 714 16.31 -2.24 11.68
C PRO A 714 17.83 -2.35 11.75
N LEU A 715 18.39 -3.33 11.04
CA LEU A 715 19.81 -3.41 10.71
C LEU A 715 19.99 -3.17 9.22
N THR A 716 20.79 -2.19 8.85
CA THR A 716 21.14 -1.88 7.45
C THR A 716 22.63 -2.06 7.25
N ILE A 717 23.00 -2.87 6.27
CA ILE A 717 24.38 -3.05 5.81
C ILE A 717 24.44 -2.48 4.40
N THR A 718 25.36 -1.54 4.18
CA THR A 718 25.53 -0.89 2.88
C THR A 718 26.99 -0.97 2.46
N ALA A 719 27.20 -1.34 1.20
CA ALA A 719 28.47 -1.21 0.50
C ALA A 719 28.26 -0.23 -0.65
N GLN A 720 29.07 0.83 -0.71
CA GLN A 720 28.96 1.84 -1.76
C GLN A 720 30.31 2.14 -2.39
N TYR A 721 30.30 2.30 -3.70
CA TYR A 721 31.41 2.80 -4.48
C TYR A 721 30.97 4.06 -5.22
N GLN A 722 31.68 5.15 -4.97
CA GLN A 722 31.46 6.43 -5.62
C GLN A 722 32.71 6.82 -6.42
N ARG A 723 32.51 7.14 -7.70
CA ARG A 723 33.50 7.82 -8.54
C ARG A 723 33.04 9.26 -8.73
N ASP A 724 33.90 10.18 -8.33
CA ASP A 724 33.62 11.60 -8.36
C ASP A 724 34.68 12.34 -9.19
N SER A 725 34.28 12.87 -10.34
CA SER A 725 35.15 13.66 -11.22
C SER A 725 35.28 15.11 -10.77
N THR A 726 34.52 15.51 -9.75
CA THR A 726 34.48 16.89 -9.29
C THR A 726 35.74 17.35 -8.57
N VAL A 727 36.70 16.47 -8.28
CA VAL A 727 38.03 16.94 -7.87
C VAL A 727 38.66 17.84 -8.94
N THR A 728 38.34 17.63 -10.22
CA THR A 728 38.75 18.56 -11.30
C THR A 728 38.02 19.91 -11.24
N ARG A 729 36.88 20.02 -10.55
CA ARG A 729 36.02 21.22 -10.45
C ARG A 729 36.69 22.35 -9.70
N PHE A 730 37.51 22.02 -8.69
CA PHE A 730 38.30 22.99 -7.96
C PHE A 730 39.17 23.81 -8.93
N PHE A 731 39.54 23.21 -10.07
CA PHE A 731 40.43 23.74 -11.11
C PHE A 731 39.72 24.21 -12.39
N ARG A 732 38.38 24.09 -12.47
CA ARG A 732 37.57 24.55 -13.62
C ARG A 732 36.95 25.95 -13.43
N SER A 733 36.98 26.50 -12.22
CA SER A 733 36.50 27.84 -11.85
C SER A 733 37.10 28.99 -12.70
N ALA A 734 38.23 28.77 -13.37
CA ALA A 734 38.88 29.78 -14.21
C ALA A 734 38.25 29.97 -15.61
N PHE A 735 37.41 29.03 -16.08
CA PHE A 735 37.01 28.95 -17.49
C PHE A 735 35.83 29.81 -17.93
N ASP A 736 34.94 30.20 -17.01
CA ASP A 736 33.68 30.85 -17.38
C ASP A 736 33.87 32.31 -17.88
N LYS A 737 35.12 32.67 -18.22
CA LYS A 737 35.61 34.01 -18.53
C LYS A 737 36.57 34.06 -19.74
N GLY A 738 36.58 33.05 -20.61
CA GLY A 738 37.25 33.16 -21.93
C GLY A 738 38.77 33.03 -21.92
N THR A 739 39.35 32.46 -20.87
CA THR A 739 40.78 32.07 -20.83
C THR A 739 40.89 30.55 -20.81
N PHE A 740 41.72 30.02 -21.70
CA PHE A 740 41.87 28.60 -22.00
C PHE A 740 42.26 27.73 -20.80
N GLY A 741 41.79 26.49 -20.82
CA GLY A 741 42.47 25.33 -20.24
C GLY A 741 42.32 25.12 -18.74
N ILE A 742 42.14 23.85 -18.37
CA ILE A 742 42.26 23.40 -17.00
C ILE A 742 43.72 23.71 -16.65
N VAL A 743 43.98 23.96 -15.38
CA VAL A 743 45.25 23.66 -14.72
C VAL A 743 45.79 22.23 -14.95
N GLN A 744 45.54 21.60 -16.09
CA GLN A 744 45.83 20.21 -16.42
C GLN A 744 46.76 20.22 -17.62
N ARG A 745 47.89 19.54 -17.48
CA ARG A 745 48.79 19.33 -18.61
C ARG A 745 48.09 18.35 -19.56
N LEU A 746 47.97 18.75 -20.83
CA LEU A 746 47.41 17.94 -21.91
C LEU A 746 48.45 17.81 -23.02
N ASP A 747 48.40 16.73 -23.79
CA ASP A 747 49.16 16.59 -25.03
C ASP A 747 48.50 17.34 -26.19
N GLU A 748 49.07 17.20 -27.40
CA GLU A 748 48.58 17.82 -28.64
C GLU A 748 47.20 17.32 -29.07
N ASN A 749 46.77 16.14 -28.59
CA ASN A 749 45.45 15.56 -28.87
C ASN A 749 44.40 15.95 -27.80
N GLY A 750 44.81 16.67 -26.76
CA GLY A 750 43.96 17.04 -25.63
C GLY A 750 43.85 15.96 -24.54
N ASP A 751 44.73 14.94 -24.57
CA ASP A 751 44.78 13.88 -23.57
C ASP A 751 45.64 14.27 -22.37
N PRO A 752 45.26 13.93 -21.12
CA PRO A 752 46.02 14.34 -19.95
C PRO A 752 47.44 13.75 -19.90
N ILE A 753 48.43 14.57 -19.56
CA ILE A 753 49.83 14.16 -19.37
C ILE A 753 50.37 14.57 -18.00
N ASP A 754 51.39 13.88 -17.50
CA ASP A 754 52.13 14.28 -16.30
C ASP A 754 53.14 15.42 -16.59
N GLU A 755 53.96 15.79 -15.60
CA GLU A 755 55.00 16.81 -15.77
C GLU A 755 56.14 16.41 -16.71
N PHE A 756 56.28 15.12 -17.02
CA PHE A 756 57.30 14.55 -17.89
C PHE A 756 56.78 14.25 -19.30
N GLY A 757 55.49 14.50 -19.56
CA GLY A 757 54.84 14.27 -20.85
C GLY A 757 54.28 12.86 -21.03
N ASN A 758 54.23 12.02 -19.98
CA ASN A 758 53.63 10.70 -20.08
C ASN A 758 52.09 10.78 -20.02
N ALA A 759 51.40 9.98 -20.80
CA ALA A 759 49.94 9.90 -20.79
C ALA A 759 49.39 9.48 -19.40
N THR A 760 48.34 10.17 -18.96
CA THR A 760 47.63 9.95 -17.69
C THR A 760 46.12 10.01 -17.91
N GLY A 761 45.35 9.44 -16.99
CA GLY A 761 43.88 9.53 -17.05
C GLY A 761 43.33 10.88 -16.57
N SER A 762 42.01 11.07 -16.69
CA SER A 762 41.34 12.19 -16.03
C SER A 762 41.35 12.04 -14.50
N PRO A 763 41.59 13.13 -13.73
CA PRO A 763 41.62 13.08 -12.27
C PRO A 763 40.26 12.74 -11.68
N THR A 764 40.22 11.77 -10.76
CA THR A 764 38.98 11.34 -10.12
C THR A 764 39.20 10.96 -8.66
N LEU A 765 38.17 11.16 -7.84
CA LEU A 765 38.12 10.67 -6.47
C LEU A 765 37.26 9.42 -6.41
N HIS A 766 37.86 8.35 -5.93
CA HIS A 766 37.21 7.06 -5.75
C HIS A 766 37.00 6.84 -4.26
N ARG A 767 35.77 6.61 -3.85
CA ARG A 767 35.38 6.38 -2.46
C ARG A 767 34.70 5.02 -2.37
N LEU A 768 35.27 4.13 -1.58
CA LEU A 768 34.65 2.89 -1.15
C LEU A 768 34.22 3.03 0.31
N THR A 769 32.94 2.85 0.60
CA THR A 769 32.41 2.94 1.97
C THR A 769 31.63 1.68 2.32
N PHE A 770 31.87 1.19 3.53
CA PHE A 770 31.07 0.16 4.17
C PHE A 770 30.42 0.74 5.42
N THR A 771 29.12 0.50 5.59
CA THR A 771 28.40 0.96 6.77
C THR A 771 27.53 -0.14 7.35
N VAL A 772 27.51 -0.19 8.68
CA VAL A 772 26.52 -0.96 9.45
C VAL A 772 25.75 0.04 10.29
N GLU A 773 24.44 0.09 10.11
CA GLU A 773 23.56 1.08 10.72
C GLU A 773 22.38 0.42 11.41
N THR A 774 22.00 0.97 12.56
CA THR A 774 20.70 0.73 13.20
C THR A 774 20.08 2.05 13.62
N ASN A 775 18.77 2.05 13.83
CA ASN A 775 18.06 3.23 14.32
C ASN A 775 17.05 2.87 15.40
N LYS A 776 16.73 3.86 16.23
CA LYS A 776 15.73 3.78 17.28
C LYS A 776 14.76 4.93 17.16
N THR A 777 13.46 4.62 17.20
CA THR A 777 12.40 5.62 17.29
C THR A 777 12.32 6.14 18.73
N LEU A 778 12.44 7.45 18.92
CA LEU A 778 12.32 8.14 20.21
C LEU A 778 10.89 8.63 20.46
N SER A 779 10.18 9.06 19.42
CA SER A 779 8.79 9.51 19.51
C SER A 779 8.08 9.35 18.17
N VAL A 780 6.94 8.65 18.16
CA VAL A 780 6.09 8.50 16.96
C VAL A 780 5.36 9.81 16.63
N LYS A 781 4.86 10.53 17.66
CA LYS A 781 4.11 11.78 17.49
C LYS A 781 4.91 12.86 16.76
N ASN A 782 6.16 13.04 17.15
CA ASN A 782 7.06 14.04 16.55
C ASN A 782 8.01 13.45 15.50
N ARG A 783 7.87 12.15 15.20
CA ARG A 783 8.71 11.39 14.25
C ARG A 783 10.19 11.61 14.51
N SER A 784 10.58 11.44 15.76
CA SER A 784 11.95 11.63 16.22
C SER A 784 12.68 10.28 16.21
N LEU A 785 13.82 10.21 15.53
CA LEU A 785 14.66 9.01 15.42
C LEU A 785 16.11 9.34 15.76
N ILE A 786 16.83 8.35 16.28
CA ILE A 786 18.28 8.38 16.40
C ILE A 786 18.89 7.19 15.63
N PHE A 787 19.88 7.48 14.80
CA PHE A 787 20.64 6.50 14.04
C PHE A 787 22.02 6.34 14.66
N ALA A 788 22.49 5.11 14.76
CA ALA A 788 23.86 4.78 15.12
C ALA A 788 24.48 3.97 13.98
N ARG A 789 25.59 4.47 13.44
CA ARG A 789 26.25 3.90 12.27
C ARG A 789 27.73 3.70 12.55
N PHE A 790 28.23 2.51 12.31
CA PHE A 790 29.65 2.28 12.10
C PHE A 790 29.98 2.49 10.62
N LYS A 791 31.01 3.29 10.32
CA LYS A 791 31.41 3.66 8.96
C LYS A 791 32.89 3.39 8.79
N PHE A 792 33.23 2.67 7.72
CA PHE A 792 34.60 2.54 7.20
C PHE A 792 34.64 3.11 5.78
N GLU A 793 35.60 3.97 5.49
CA GLU A 793 35.77 4.60 4.17
C GLU A 793 37.23 4.59 3.73
N ASP A 794 37.50 4.16 2.50
CA ASP A 794 38.78 4.31 1.81
C ASP A 794 38.57 5.23 0.60
N VAL A 795 39.23 6.39 0.62
CA VAL A 795 39.18 7.41 -0.42
C VAL A 795 40.54 7.49 -1.11
N ARG A 796 40.53 7.45 -2.44
CA ARG A 796 41.74 7.54 -3.27
C ARG A 796 41.57 8.59 -4.36
N LEU A 797 42.57 9.45 -4.50
CA LEU A 797 42.71 10.34 -5.65
C LEU A 797 43.47 9.59 -6.75
N MET A 798 42.87 9.48 -7.93
CA MET A 798 43.43 8.84 -9.11
C MET A 798 43.80 9.91 -10.13
N ASN A 799 44.89 9.70 -10.87
CA ASN A 799 45.33 10.51 -12.01
C ASN A 799 45.44 12.03 -11.73
N PHE A 800 45.79 12.43 -10.51
CA PHE A 800 45.93 13.84 -10.13
C PHE A 800 47.28 14.46 -10.55
N GLU A 801 48.21 13.66 -11.11
CA GLU A 801 49.55 14.11 -11.53
C GLU A 801 49.53 15.09 -12.72
N SER A 802 48.48 15.04 -13.55
CA SER A 802 48.28 16.01 -14.62
C SER A 802 47.89 17.40 -14.10
N LEU A 803 47.47 17.52 -12.84
CA LEU A 803 47.04 18.79 -12.25
C LEU A 803 48.23 19.64 -11.76
N LEU A 804 48.22 20.94 -12.05
CA LEU A 804 49.20 21.89 -11.54
C LEU A 804 49.27 21.96 -10.01
N VAL A 805 48.17 21.61 -9.34
CA VAL A 805 48.03 21.66 -7.88
C VAL A 805 48.33 20.33 -7.20
N ARG A 806 48.94 19.37 -7.90
CA ARG A 806 49.18 18.02 -7.37
C ARG A 806 49.83 18.02 -5.98
N GLU A 807 50.73 18.96 -5.68
CA GLU A 807 51.38 19.06 -4.36
C GLU A 807 50.40 19.43 -3.25
N LEU A 808 49.33 20.17 -3.56
CA LEU A 808 48.26 20.50 -2.63
C LEU A 808 47.33 19.30 -2.37
N LEU A 809 47.20 18.40 -3.34
CA LEU A 809 46.35 17.20 -3.29
C LEU A 809 47.07 15.95 -2.79
N ARG A 810 48.41 15.88 -2.93
CA ARG A 810 49.24 14.73 -2.58
C ARG A 810 49.06 14.27 -1.12
N PRO A 811 48.95 15.16 -0.11
CA PRO A 811 48.62 14.76 1.27
C PRO A 811 47.28 14.05 1.42
N ASP A 812 46.34 14.29 0.49
CA ASP A 812 44.99 13.74 0.49
C ASP A 812 44.81 12.61 -0.54
N SER A 813 45.92 12.12 -1.12
CA SER A 813 45.89 11.09 -2.17
C SER A 813 45.29 9.76 -1.71
N ARG A 814 45.45 9.42 -0.42
CA ARG A 814 44.84 8.25 0.20
C ARG A 814 44.39 8.55 1.63
N ILE A 815 43.08 8.59 1.83
CA ILE A 815 42.45 8.90 3.11
C ILE A 815 41.59 7.73 3.53
N ARG A 816 41.79 7.25 4.77
CA ARG A 816 41.02 6.17 5.37
C ARG A 816 40.36 6.67 6.64
N THR A 817 39.05 6.65 6.67
CA THR A 817 38.27 7.01 7.86
C THR A 817 37.56 5.79 8.41
N SER A 818 37.46 5.69 9.73
CA SER A 818 36.83 4.58 10.40
C SER A 818 36.31 5.02 11.76
N GLY A 819 35.03 4.80 12.03
CA GLY A 819 34.45 5.08 13.34
C GLY A 819 32.94 5.20 13.34
N PHE A 820 32.40 5.96 14.29
CA PHE A 820 30.97 6.02 14.58
C PHE A 820 30.35 7.33 14.12
N SER A 821 29.12 7.24 13.63
CA SER A 821 28.27 8.34 13.25
C SER A 821 26.94 8.22 13.97
N PHE A 822 26.52 9.30 14.63
CA PHE A 822 25.22 9.39 15.30
C PHE A 822 24.39 10.48 14.63
N THR A 823 23.17 10.15 14.22
CA THR A 823 22.27 11.12 13.58
C THR A 823 20.96 11.20 14.33
N TYR A 824 20.60 12.39 14.79
CA TYR A 824 19.27 12.70 15.30
C TYR A 824 18.42 13.32 14.19
N VAL A 825 17.19 12.83 14.03
CA VAL A 825 16.21 13.35 13.08
C VAL A 825 14.91 13.66 13.82
N ARG A 826 14.30 14.81 13.53
CA ARG A 826 12.94 15.16 13.96
C ARG A 826 12.18 15.75 12.78
N ASP A 827 11.02 15.19 12.45
CA ASP A 827 10.23 15.64 11.30
C ASP A 827 8.77 15.93 11.68
N THR A 828 8.45 17.22 11.76
CA THR A 828 7.09 17.72 12.00
C THR A 828 6.53 18.47 10.79
N ARG A 829 7.13 18.29 9.60
CA ARG A 829 6.71 18.99 8.38
C ARG A 829 5.29 18.64 8.00
N GLN A 830 4.47 19.66 7.78
CA GLN A 830 3.09 19.53 7.38
C GLN A 830 2.79 20.42 6.18
N ASN A 831 1.83 20.03 5.36
CA ASN A 831 1.19 20.90 4.38
C ASN A 831 -0.24 21.18 4.87
N CYS A 832 -0.49 22.46 5.15
CA CYS A 832 -1.75 23.03 5.62
C CYS A 832 -2.60 23.64 4.49
N GLN A 833 -2.10 23.56 3.26
CA GLN A 833 -2.74 24.03 2.05
C GLN A 833 -3.35 22.86 1.25
N ILE A 834 -3.26 21.63 1.78
CA ILE A 834 -3.99 20.48 1.26
C ILE A 834 -5.48 20.78 1.45
N GLN A 835 -6.20 20.92 0.34
CA GLN A 835 -7.66 20.86 0.38
C GLN A 835 -8.05 19.40 0.67
N TYR A 836 -8.95 19.19 1.62
CA TYR A 836 -9.47 17.85 1.88
C TYR A 836 -10.01 17.27 0.60
N SER A 837 -9.64 16.03 0.30
CA SER A 837 -10.49 15.28 -0.60
C SER A 837 -11.82 15.14 0.12
N LEU A 838 -12.86 15.41 -0.62
CA LEU A 838 -14.23 15.30 -0.16
C LEU A 838 -14.58 13.93 0.39
N LEU A 839 -14.00 12.88 -0.21
CA LEU A 839 -14.08 11.52 0.29
C LEU A 839 -13.64 11.42 1.74
N GLU A 840 -12.65 12.21 2.14
CA GLU A 840 -12.19 12.24 3.51
C GLU A 840 -13.10 13.06 4.43
N THR A 841 -13.68 14.15 3.94
CA THR A 841 -14.72 14.88 4.67
C THR A 841 -15.96 14.01 4.85
N ILE A 842 -16.35 13.22 3.84
CA ILE A 842 -17.45 12.24 3.92
C ILE A 842 -17.09 11.07 4.85
N ALA A 843 -15.83 10.64 4.90
CA ALA A 843 -15.40 9.58 5.81
C ALA A 843 -15.31 10.07 7.27
N LYS A 844 -14.87 11.32 7.48
CA LYS A 844 -14.63 11.88 8.81
C LYS A 844 -15.84 12.61 9.39
N GLY A 845 -16.69 13.16 8.53
CA GLY A 845 -17.82 14.01 8.89
C GLY A 845 -17.46 15.45 9.21
N GLU A 846 -16.20 15.79 9.03
CA GLU A 846 -15.69 17.13 9.18
C GLU A 846 -14.44 17.33 8.32
N PRO A 847 -14.16 18.58 7.90
CA PRO A 847 -12.83 18.92 7.40
C PRO A 847 -11.85 18.65 8.56
N GLY A 848 -10.95 17.67 8.39
CA GLY A 848 -9.97 17.35 9.44
C GLY A 848 -8.98 18.51 9.70
N ASP A 849 -7.93 18.22 10.47
CA ASP A 849 -6.82 19.16 10.70
C ASP A 849 -6.12 19.57 9.40
N ARG A 850 -6.41 20.78 8.88
CA ARG A 850 -5.94 21.28 7.55
C ARG A 850 -4.48 20.95 7.25
N CYS A 851 -3.67 20.86 8.29
CA CYS A 851 -2.28 20.47 8.29
C CYS A 851 -2.09 18.95 8.38
N ARG A 852 -1.54 18.33 7.32
CA ARG A 852 -1.07 16.94 7.39
C ARG A 852 0.39 16.81 7.08
N TYR A 853 1.01 15.77 7.61
CA TYR A 853 2.40 15.49 7.30
C TYR A 853 2.64 15.43 5.79
N ASN A 854 3.59 16.24 5.31
CA ASN A 854 4.00 16.24 3.92
C ASN A 854 5.46 16.70 3.84
N ALA A 855 6.34 15.78 3.47
CA ALA A 855 7.77 16.06 3.35
C ALA A 855 8.15 16.74 2.03
N SER A 856 7.31 16.61 0.99
CA SER A 856 7.61 17.03 -0.39
C SER A 856 7.27 18.50 -0.67
N ASP A 857 6.15 18.98 -0.14
CA ASP A 857 5.69 20.37 -0.28
C ASP A 857 5.18 20.91 1.07
N PRO A 858 6.07 21.05 2.08
CA PRO A 858 5.68 21.52 3.41
C PRO A 858 5.33 23.01 3.41
N THR A 859 4.31 23.36 4.19
CA THR A 859 3.86 24.75 4.41
C THR A 859 3.85 25.15 5.88
N ASN A 860 3.98 24.20 6.81
CA ASN A 860 4.05 24.44 8.24
C ASN A 860 4.94 23.38 8.93
N GLY A 861 5.38 23.65 10.16
CA GLY A 861 6.20 22.74 10.95
C GLY A 861 7.70 22.84 10.66
N SER A 862 8.47 21.83 11.07
CA SER A 862 9.93 21.88 11.00
C SER A 862 10.57 20.51 10.73
N TYR A 863 11.80 20.53 10.21
CA TYR A 863 12.63 19.34 10.02
C TYR A 863 14.04 19.60 10.54
N ILE A 864 14.51 18.76 11.45
CA ILE A 864 15.83 18.86 12.06
C ILE A 864 16.62 17.60 11.74
N THR A 865 17.86 17.77 11.31
CA THR A 865 18.87 16.71 11.25
C THR A 865 20.10 17.19 11.98
N ALA A 866 20.64 16.40 12.91
CA ALA A 866 21.92 16.69 13.56
C ALA A 866 22.78 15.43 13.55
N GLN A 867 23.93 15.50 12.89
CA GLN A 867 24.86 14.40 12.69
C GLN A 867 26.18 14.71 13.38
N TYR A 868 26.72 13.71 14.07
CA TYR A 868 28.04 13.74 14.69
C TYR A 868 28.85 12.54 14.20
N ASP A 869 29.94 12.81 13.49
CA ASP A 869 30.87 11.82 12.95
C ASP A 869 32.18 11.85 13.73
N LEU A 870 32.65 10.68 14.15
CA LEU A 870 33.96 10.47 14.78
C LEU A 870 34.76 9.48 13.94
N SER A 871 35.88 9.92 13.39
CA SER A 871 36.90 9.06 12.79
C SER A 871 38.02 8.87 13.81
N ALA A 872 38.35 7.62 14.14
CA ALA A 872 39.32 7.28 15.19
C ALA A 872 40.44 6.38 14.64
N PRO A 873 41.73 6.77 14.79
CA PRO A 873 42.84 5.94 14.35
C PRO A 873 42.87 4.53 14.98
N LEU A 874 42.40 4.41 16.22
CA LEU A 874 42.25 3.12 16.92
C LEU A 874 41.36 2.11 16.17
N LEU A 875 40.44 2.60 15.32
CA LEU A 875 39.53 1.78 14.52
C LEU A 875 40.05 1.56 13.09
N GLY A 876 41.34 1.80 12.84
CA GLY A 876 42.00 1.62 11.54
C GLY A 876 41.92 2.81 10.59
N ALA A 877 41.52 3.99 11.08
CA ALA A 877 41.60 5.24 10.31
C ALA A 877 43.05 5.74 10.22
N ASN A 878 43.42 6.42 9.12
CA ASN A 878 44.71 7.13 9.04
C ASN A 878 44.61 8.61 9.47
N ILE A 879 43.39 9.09 9.73
CA ILE A 879 43.11 10.43 10.22
C ILE A 879 42.06 10.39 11.34
N GLY A 880 42.32 11.15 12.40
CA GLY A 880 41.42 11.34 13.53
C GLY A 880 40.76 12.72 13.49
N PHE A 881 39.44 12.75 13.39
CA PHE A 881 38.66 13.98 13.43
C PHE A 881 37.27 13.75 14.03
N GLN A 882 36.68 14.83 14.51
CA GLN A 882 35.26 14.92 14.85
C GLN A 882 34.59 15.96 13.95
N LYS A 883 33.38 15.67 13.48
CA LYS A 883 32.61 16.54 12.59
C LYS A 883 31.16 16.54 13.03
N PHE A 884 30.64 17.71 13.31
CA PHE A 884 29.24 17.94 13.63
C PHE A 884 28.58 18.71 12.49
N GLN A 885 27.42 18.26 12.03
CA GLN A 885 26.63 18.96 11.03
C GLN A 885 25.16 18.92 11.41
N ALA A 886 24.52 20.09 11.48
CA ALA A 886 23.09 20.18 11.71
C ALA A 886 22.39 21.02 10.63
N SER A 887 21.17 20.62 10.29
CA SER A 887 20.28 21.39 9.43
C SER A 887 18.91 21.54 10.10
N TYR A 888 18.37 22.75 10.06
CA TYR A 888 17.06 23.10 10.61
C TYR A 888 16.24 23.78 9.52
N ASN A 889 15.18 23.12 9.06
CA ASN A 889 14.21 23.67 8.13
C ASN A 889 12.94 24.03 8.89
N PHE A 890 12.44 25.24 8.69
CA PHE A 890 11.22 25.76 9.30
C PHE A 890 10.28 26.25 8.21
N TYR A 891 8.99 25.96 8.37
CA TYR A 891 7.93 26.34 7.43
C TYR A 891 6.79 26.97 8.21
N TYR A 892 6.23 28.05 7.65
CA TYR A 892 5.07 28.71 8.23
C TYR A 892 4.19 29.31 7.11
N SER A 893 2.90 28.98 7.14
CA SER A 893 1.92 29.47 6.16
C SER A 893 1.29 30.75 6.69
N VAL A 894 1.22 31.79 5.86
CA VAL A 894 0.61 33.08 6.15
C VAL A 894 -0.71 33.19 5.36
N PRO A 895 -1.87 32.93 5.98
CA PRO A 895 -3.14 32.84 5.25
C PRO A 895 -3.57 34.16 4.61
N LYS A 896 -3.26 35.30 5.25
CA LYS A 896 -3.72 36.63 4.85
C LYS A 896 -3.10 37.17 3.56
N ILE A 897 -1.99 36.60 3.09
CA ILE A 897 -1.25 37.08 1.91
C ILE A 897 -1.20 35.96 0.87
N ARG A 898 -2.30 35.76 0.12
CA ARG A 898 -2.41 34.72 -0.94
C ARG A 898 -1.92 33.33 -0.51
N ARG A 899 -2.09 32.93 0.76
CA ARG A 899 -1.55 31.66 1.29
C ARG A 899 -0.03 31.52 1.03
N MET A 900 0.75 32.58 1.21
CA MET A 900 2.21 32.54 1.12
C MET A 900 2.80 31.58 2.16
N THR A 901 3.82 30.81 1.80
CA THR A 901 4.61 30.01 2.75
C THR A 901 5.98 30.65 2.96
N LEU A 902 6.30 31.02 4.19
CA LEU A 902 7.66 31.35 4.60
C LEU A 902 8.42 30.04 4.88
N ALA A 903 9.52 29.83 4.18
CA ALA A 903 10.42 28.70 4.39
C ALA A 903 11.81 29.21 4.76
N ALA A 904 12.34 28.77 5.90
CA ALA A 904 13.68 29.09 6.34
C ALA A 904 14.51 27.81 6.52
N ARG A 905 15.78 27.85 6.19
CA ARG A 905 16.73 26.75 6.38
C ARG A 905 18.01 27.29 6.98
N ALA A 906 18.50 26.69 8.04
CA ALA A 906 19.81 26.96 8.62
C ALA A 906 20.66 25.68 8.56
N ILE A 907 21.93 25.81 8.17
CA ILE A 907 22.92 24.73 8.16
C ILE A 907 24.13 25.21 8.95
N ILE A 908 24.57 24.39 9.90
CA ILE A 908 25.83 24.59 10.62
C ILE A 908 26.68 23.33 10.48
N GLY A 909 27.95 23.50 10.16
CA GLY A 909 28.94 22.44 10.08
C GLY A 909 30.19 22.86 10.86
N LEU A 910 30.65 22.02 11.78
CA LEU A 910 31.79 22.28 12.64
C LEU A 910 32.67 21.04 12.64
N ALA A 911 33.96 21.19 12.41
CA ALA A 911 34.89 20.07 12.43
C ALA A 911 36.21 20.43 13.10
N HIS A 912 36.83 19.41 13.68
CA HIS A 912 38.12 19.51 14.33
C HIS A 912 38.93 18.24 14.08
N VAL A 913 40.12 18.40 13.52
CA VAL A 913 41.09 17.31 13.32
C VAL A 913 41.97 17.23 14.57
N PHE A 914 42.01 16.07 15.21
CA PHE A 914 42.83 15.85 16.42
C PHE A 914 44.02 14.90 16.16
N ALA A 915 44.03 14.17 15.05
CA ALA A 915 45.18 13.38 14.60
C ALA A 915 45.34 13.51 13.09
N ASN A 916 46.30 14.31 12.64
CA ASN A 916 46.45 14.69 11.23
C ASN A 916 47.22 13.64 10.38
N GLY A 917 47.81 12.62 11.02
CA GLY A 917 48.72 11.67 10.36
C GLY A 917 49.95 12.39 9.79
N ASN A 918 50.42 11.96 8.61
CA ASN A 918 51.54 12.58 7.89
C ASN A 918 51.10 13.70 6.92
N ARG A 919 49.89 14.26 7.09
CA ARG A 919 49.33 15.26 6.18
C ARG A 919 49.89 16.65 6.51
N PHE A 920 50.38 17.36 5.50
CA PHE A 920 50.89 18.73 5.61
C PHE A 920 52.04 18.93 6.64
N SER A 921 52.80 17.87 6.95
CA SER A 921 53.95 17.94 7.87
C SER A 921 55.18 18.68 7.31
N ASN A 922 55.18 19.01 6.02
CA ASN A 922 56.25 19.75 5.35
C ASN A 922 55.91 21.24 5.23
N SER A 923 56.93 22.10 5.37
CA SER A 923 56.88 23.58 5.41
C SER A 923 56.27 24.30 4.20
N GLN A 924 55.73 23.58 3.21
CA GLN A 924 55.25 24.14 1.95
C GLN A 924 53.88 24.82 2.07
N PHE A 925 53.01 24.38 3.00
CA PHE A 925 51.67 24.96 3.22
C PHE A 925 51.25 24.99 4.71
N PRO A 926 51.97 25.71 5.60
CA PRO A 926 51.72 25.69 7.05
C PRO A 926 50.31 26.19 7.44
N GLY A 927 49.70 27.07 6.64
CA GLY A 927 48.35 27.59 6.89
C GLY A 927 47.21 26.58 6.75
N LEU A 928 47.50 25.38 6.23
CA LEU A 928 46.55 24.29 5.98
C LEU A 928 46.67 23.15 7.01
N ASP A 929 47.59 23.24 7.97
CA ASP A 929 47.67 22.26 9.05
C ASP A 929 46.37 22.23 9.88
N GLY A 930 45.96 21.03 10.29
CA GLY A 930 44.71 20.78 11.00
C GLY A 930 43.41 20.91 10.18
N ILE A 931 43.50 21.03 8.84
CA ILE A 931 42.33 21.03 7.96
C ILE A 931 41.84 19.59 7.65
N LEU A 932 40.52 19.44 7.52
CA LEU A 932 39.91 18.19 7.07
C LEU A 932 40.48 17.75 5.70
N PRO A 933 40.49 16.45 5.41
CA PRO A 933 40.71 15.94 4.05
C PRO A 933 39.75 16.56 3.06
N ILE A 934 40.21 16.82 1.84
CA ILE A 934 39.38 17.43 0.79
C ILE A 934 38.06 16.67 0.57
N SER A 935 38.07 15.35 0.77
CA SER A 935 36.88 14.48 0.69
C SER A 935 35.86 14.71 1.81
N GLU A 936 36.28 15.31 2.92
CA GLU A 936 35.49 15.52 4.14
C GLU A 936 35.24 17.00 4.46
N ARG A 937 35.92 17.94 3.79
CA ARG A 937 35.73 19.38 3.99
C ARG A 937 34.30 19.83 3.69
N PHE A 938 33.91 20.93 4.31
CA PHE A 938 32.69 21.63 3.93
C PHE A 938 32.92 22.50 2.70
N PHE A 939 31.93 22.48 1.81
CA PHE A 939 31.82 23.33 0.62
C PHE A 939 30.39 23.90 0.54
N ALA A 940 30.24 25.08 -0.06
CA ALA A 940 28.94 25.71 -0.29
C ALA A 940 28.96 26.59 -1.55
N GLY A 941 27.78 26.90 -2.07
CA GLY A 941 27.58 27.55 -3.36
C GLY A 941 26.75 26.67 -4.31
N GLY A 942 26.05 27.30 -5.26
CA GLY A 942 25.16 26.64 -6.21
C GLY A 942 23.68 26.74 -5.86
N SER A 943 22.85 25.97 -6.55
CA SER A 943 21.38 26.12 -6.57
C SER A 943 20.67 25.79 -5.25
N THR A 944 21.34 25.15 -4.29
CA THR A 944 20.72 24.58 -3.08
C THR A 944 21.25 25.13 -1.75
N THR A 945 22.36 25.87 -1.77
CA THR A 945 23.00 26.43 -0.57
C THR A 945 23.14 27.93 -0.66
N LEU A 946 24.10 28.47 -1.41
CA LEU A 946 24.27 29.91 -1.62
C LEU A 946 24.09 30.21 -3.12
N ARG A 947 22.90 30.67 -3.52
CA ARG A 947 22.54 30.91 -4.94
C ARG A 947 23.21 32.14 -5.56
N GLY A 948 24.03 32.86 -4.79
CA GLY A 948 24.89 33.94 -5.28
C GLY A 948 26.31 33.48 -5.58
N PHE A 949 26.56 32.17 -5.56
CA PHE A 949 27.84 31.56 -5.89
C PHE A 949 27.62 30.42 -6.87
N ASP A 950 28.61 30.18 -7.71
CA ASP A 950 28.67 28.93 -8.48
C ASP A 950 28.89 27.74 -7.53
N PHE A 951 28.62 26.55 -8.05
CA PHE A 951 28.59 25.32 -7.27
C PHE A 951 29.91 25.10 -6.50
N GLU A 952 29.83 25.05 -5.17
CA GLU A 952 30.96 24.84 -4.24
C GLU A 952 32.08 25.92 -4.26
N GLU A 953 31.82 27.13 -4.76
CA GLU A 953 32.85 28.19 -4.84
C GLU A 953 33.01 29.07 -3.59
N ALA A 954 32.12 28.96 -2.59
CA ALA A 954 32.17 29.79 -1.40
C ALA A 954 33.31 29.36 -0.45
N GLY A 955 33.94 30.33 0.20
CA GLY A 955 34.88 30.12 1.30
C GLY A 955 36.33 30.51 1.01
N PRO A 956 37.27 30.01 1.82
CA PRO A 956 38.71 30.24 1.67
C PRO A 956 39.23 29.76 0.31
N ARG A 957 40.22 30.49 -0.23
CA ARG A 957 40.86 30.13 -1.50
C ARG A 957 42.37 29.95 -1.36
N ALA A 958 42.90 28.93 -2.02
CA ALA A 958 44.34 28.75 -2.19
C ALA A 958 44.81 29.50 -3.44
N VAL A 959 45.97 30.15 -3.36
CA VAL A 959 46.62 30.80 -4.51
C VAL A 959 47.51 29.78 -5.21
N VAL A 960 47.41 29.72 -6.54
CA VAL A 960 48.28 28.92 -7.38
C VAL A 960 49.06 29.86 -8.28
N VAL A 961 50.39 29.74 -8.21
CA VAL A 961 51.32 30.44 -9.10
C VAL A 961 51.85 29.38 -10.08
N PRO A 962 51.41 29.39 -11.35
CA PRO A 962 51.89 28.44 -12.35
C PRO A 962 53.41 28.55 -12.52
N GLN A 963 54.10 27.41 -12.52
CA GLN A 963 55.52 27.33 -12.82
C GLN A 963 55.74 26.38 -14.01
N GLY A 964 56.55 26.81 -14.98
CA GLY A 964 56.82 26.05 -16.21
C GLY A 964 56.30 26.75 -17.47
N THR A 965 56.58 26.14 -18.64
CA THR A 965 56.05 26.57 -19.94
C THR A 965 54.73 25.85 -20.21
N PHE A 966 53.68 26.60 -20.54
CA PHE A 966 52.37 26.06 -20.90
C PHE A 966 52.16 26.16 -22.40
N ARG A 967 51.31 25.31 -22.98
CA ARG A 967 50.91 25.40 -24.38
C ARG A 967 49.38 25.39 -24.52
N ASP A 968 48.84 26.09 -25.50
CA ASP A 968 47.43 26.02 -25.86
C ASP A 968 47.11 24.78 -26.71
N SER A 969 45.83 24.63 -27.11
CA SER A 969 45.37 23.51 -27.96
C SER A 969 45.95 23.50 -29.37
N GLU A 970 46.65 24.57 -29.76
CA GLU A 970 47.35 24.71 -31.04
C GLU A 970 48.87 24.52 -30.87
N GLY A 971 49.33 24.19 -29.66
CA GLY A 971 50.73 23.96 -29.33
C GLY A 971 51.56 25.22 -29.11
N ASN A 972 50.97 26.42 -29.12
CA ASN A 972 51.67 27.68 -28.88
C ASN A 972 51.97 27.86 -27.40
N GLN A 973 53.15 28.38 -27.05
CA GLN A 973 53.46 28.67 -25.65
C GLN A 973 52.56 29.78 -25.10
N VAL A 974 51.92 29.52 -23.96
CA VAL A 974 51.08 30.47 -23.23
C VAL A 974 51.63 30.72 -21.83
N TYR A 975 51.46 31.94 -21.35
CA TYR A 975 51.72 32.29 -19.96
C TYR A 975 50.41 32.22 -19.18
N LEU A 976 50.44 31.58 -18.02
CA LEU A 976 49.28 31.49 -17.14
C LEU A 976 49.46 32.44 -15.96
N ASP A 977 48.56 33.41 -15.84
CA ASP A 977 48.52 34.29 -14.68
C ASP A 977 48.22 33.49 -13.40
N PRO A 978 48.76 33.91 -12.25
CA PRO A 978 48.38 33.32 -10.97
C PRO A 978 46.87 33.38 -10.75
N PHE A 979 46.30 32.32 -10.18
CA PHE A 979 44.87 32.21 -9.97
C PHE A 979 44.54 31.69 -8.56
N THR A 980 43.27 31.75 -8.19
CA THR A 980 42.81 31.29 -6.87
C THR A 980 41.77 30.21 -7.01
N LEU A 981 41.76 29.26 -6.07
CA LEU A 981 40.89 28.09 -6.12
C LEU A 981 40.13 27.91 -4.79
N PRO A 982 38.83 27.59 -4.82
CA PRO A 982 38.08 27.31 -3.60
C PRO A 982 38.65 26.04 -2.96
N PHE A 983 39.00 26.12 -1.68
CA PHE A 983 39.67 25.02 -0.98
C PHE A 983 38.82 24.38 0.13
N GLY A 984 37.68 24.99 0.44
CA GLY A 984 36.77 24.55 1.50
C GLY A 984 37.30 24.86 2.90
N GLY A 985 36.70 24.27 3.94
CA GLY A 985 37.10 24.52 5.31
C GLY A 985 36.54 23.55 6.34
N ASN A 986 36.92 23.77 7.61
CA ASN A 986 36.45 22.97 8.75
C ASN A 986 35.12 23.48 9.33
N ALA A 987 34.59 24.60 8.84
CA ALA A 987 33.31 25.09 9.32
C ALA A 987 32.43 25.65 8.19
N LEU A 988 31.12 25.59 8.40
CA LEU A 988 30.08 26.01 7.48
C LEU A 988 28.96 26.66 8.28
N ALA A 989 28.47 27.81 7.80
CA ALA A 989 27.25 28.41 8.31
C ALA A 989 26.46 28.99 7.13
N VAL A 990 25.22 28.53 6.94
CA VAL A 990 24.32 28.96 5.85
C VAL A 990 22.93 29.17 6.41
N VAL A 991 22.27 30.22 5.95
CA VAL A 991 20.87 30.57 6.23
C VAL A 991 20.20 30.90 4.91
N ASN A 992 19.11 30.21 4.59
CA ASN A 992 18.25 30.48 3.45
C ASN A 992 16.87 30.87 3.95
N ILE A 993 16.30 31.93 3.40
CA ILE A 993 14.94 32.39 3.69
C ILE A 993 14.24 32.58 2.36
N GLU A 994 13.07 31.95 2.20
CA GLU A 994 12.26 31.98 0.99
C GLU A 994 10.83 32.36 1.34
N ALA A 995 10.23 33.26 0.57
CA ALA A 995 8.80 33.50 0.60
C ALA A 995 8.17 32.87 -0.65
N ARG A 996 7.48 31.74 -0.49
CA ARG A 996 6.87 30.98 -1.58
C ARG A 996 5.45 31.49 -1.81
N ILE A 997 5.27 32.23 -2.90
CA ILE A 997 4.01 32.89 -3.25
C ILE A 997 3.36 32.12 -4.41
N PRO A 998 2.21 31.46 -4.20
CA PRO A 998 1.48 30.80 -5.29
C PRO A 998 0.87 31.86 -6.21
N LEU A 999 1.26 31.85 -7.49
CA LEU A 999 0.68 32.72 -8.53
C LEU A 999 -0.48 32.02 -9.26
N SER A 1000 -0.41 30.70 -9.41
CA SER A 1000 -1.46 29.83 -9.94
C SER A 1000 -1.34 28.41 -9.34
N LYS A 1001 -2.19 27.46 -9.75
CA LYS A 1001 -2.08 26.04 -9.33
C LYS A 1001 -0.71 25.41 -9.66
N SER A 1002 -0.06 25.88 -10.73
CA SER A 1002 1.20 25.30 -11.23
C SER A 1002 2.42 26.23 -11.11
N VAL A 1003 2.23 27.52 -10.85
CA VAL A 1003 3.31 28.53 -10.85
C VAL A 1003 3.48 29.16 -9.48
N ARG A 1004 4.72 29.22 -8.98
CA ARG A 1004 5.07 29.94 -7.74
C ARG A 1004 6.24 30.91 -7.96
N ALA A 1005 6.12 32.11 -7.40
CA ALA A 1005 7.25 33.02 -7.26
C ALA A 1005 7.91 32.81 -5.89
N VAL A 1006 9.24 32.89 -5.84
CA VAL A 1006 10.04 32.60 -4.65
C VAL A 1006 11.12 33.67 -4.48
N PRO A 1007 10.78 34.90 -4.03
CA PRO A 1007 11.80 35.80 -3.51
C PRO A 1007 12.56 35.15 -2.35
N PHE A 1008 13.87 35.29 -2.35
CA PHE A 1008 14.73 34.64 -1.37
C PHE A 1008 15.90 35.50 -0.91
N TYR A 1009 16.43 35.13 0.25
CA TYR A 1009 17.68 35.61 0.81
C TYR A 1009 18.55 34.40 1.20
N ASP A 1010 19.81 34.41 0.79
CA ASP A 1010 20.81 33.44 1.21
C ASP A 1010 21.96 34.16 1.91
N GLY A 1011 22.22 33.82 3.16
CA GLY A 1011 23.33 34.32 3.95
C GLY A 1011 24.26 33.18 4.36
N GLY A 1012 25.57 33.40 4.36
CA GLY A 1012 26.50 32.41 4.90
C GLY A 1012 27.86 32.40 4.25
N ASN A 1013 28.70 31.46 4.68
CA ASN A 1013 29.94 31.09 4.02
C ASN A 1013 30.49 29.74 4.54
N VAL A 1014 31.54 29.24 3.89
CA VAL A 1014 32.47 28.25 4.42
C VAL A 1014 33.63 28.98 5.09
N PHE A 1015 34.13 28.45 6.21
CA PHE A 1015 35.18 29.05 7.01
C PHE A 1015 36.30 28.05 7.28
N ARG A 1016 37.53 28.54 7.37
CA ARG A 1016 38.70 27.70 7.60
C ARG A 1016 38.65 27.07 9.00
N ARG A 1017 38.35 27.85 10.04
CA ARG A 1017 38.20 27.38 11.44
C ARG A 1017 36.80 27.66 11.97
N VAL A 1018 36.37 26.89 12.97
CA VAL A 1018 35.08 27.07 13.66
C VAL A 1018 34.94 28.48 14.27
N GLY A 1019 36.01 29.01 14.88
CA GLY A 1019 36.00 30.35 15.48
C GLY A 1019 35.81 31.49 14.47
N ASP A 1020 36.18 31.28 13.21
CA ASP A 1020 36.11 32.30 12.16
C ASP A 1020 34.65 32.66 11.78
N ILE A 1021 33.66 31.80 12.14
CA ILE A 1021 32.23 32.07 11.92
C ILE A 1021 31.79 33.35 12.63
N PHE A 1022 32.16 33.49 13.91
CA PHE A 1022 31.72 34.59 14.76
C PHE A 1022 32.80 35.65 14.97
N ASN A 1023 34.07 35.25 14.90
CA ASN A 1023 35.23 36.12 15.11
C ASN A 1023 36.23 35.99 13.95
N PRO A 1024 35.87 36.45 12.74
CA PRO A 1024 36.80 36.37 11.61
C PRO A 1024 38.07 37.19 11.91
N PRO A 1025 39.24 36.77 11.40
CA PRO A 1025 40.49 37.50 11.59
C PRO A 1025 40.33 38.99 11.24
N LYS A 1026 40.76 39.88 12.15
CA LYS A 1026 40.66 41.34 11.96
C LYS A 1026 41.76 41.88 11.05
N THR A 1027 42.94 41.29 11.11
CA THR A 1027 44.09 41.60 10.26
C THR A 1027 44.09 40.71 9.02
N ILE A 1028 44.43 41.30 7.89
CA ILE A 1028 44.66 40.57 6.63
C ILE A 1028 46.11 40.10 6.66
N GLY A 1029 46.36 38.82 6.37
CA GLY A 1029 47.72 38.26 6.32
C GLY A 1029 48.64 39.03 5.37
N SER A 1030 49.95 38.96 5.61
CA SER A 1030 50.94 39.72 4.85
C SER A 1030 51.14 39.15 3.45
N THR A 1031 50.87 37.85 3.26
CA THR A 1031 50.95 37.17 1.96
C THR A 1031 49.58 37.03 1.30
N ALA A 1032 49.54 36.95 -0.04
CA ALA A 1032 48.31 36.69 -0.80
C ALA A 1032 47.63 35.38 -0.37
N PHE A 1033 48.41 34.35 -0.02
CA PHE A 1033 47.91 33.08 0.49
C PHE A 1033 47.16 33.27 1.81
N GLU A 1034 47.78 33.90 2.82
CA GLU A 1034 47.13 34.13 4.12
C GLU A 1034 45.92 35.05 4.03
N ALA A 1035 45.98 36.08 3.18
CA ALA A 1035 44.87 36.99 2.94
C ALA A 1035 43.61 36.25 2.41
N ASN A 1036 43.80 35.28 1.52
CA ASN A 1036 42.72 34.53 0.88
C ASN A 1036 42.15 33.38 1.73
N LEU A 1037 42.78 33.07 2.87
CA LEU A 1037 42.23 32.13 3.85
C LEU A 1037 41.08 32.75 4.69
N ARG A 1038 40.95 34.08 4.68
CA ARG A 1038 39.90 34.80 5.40
C ARG A 1038 38.59 34.78 4.63
N ALA A 1039 37.59 34.09 5.16
CA ALA A 1039 36.22 34.11 4.66
C ALA A 1039 35.33 35.00 5.55
N LEU A 1040 34.47 35.82 4.94
CA LEU A 1040 33.50 36.67 5.63
C LEU A 1040 32.08 36.23 5.29
N TRP A 1041 31.12 36.55 6.17
CA TRP A 1041 29.71 36.28 5.90
C TRP A 1041 29.25 36.97 4.62
N THR A 1042 28.59 36.24 3.73
CA THR A 1042 28.08 36.77 2.46
C THR A 1042 26.57 36.77 2.43
N ASN A 1043 25.99 37.67 1.65
CA ASN A 1043 24.56 37.95 1.59
C ASN A 1043 24.13 38.02 0.13
N THR A 1044 23.15 37.21 -0.24
CA THR A 1044 22.56 37.15 -1.57
C THR A 1044 21.07 37.39 -1.44
N VAL A 1045 20.51 38.19 -2.34
CA VAL A 1045 19.06 38.32 -2.53
C VAL A 1045 18.70 37.88 -3.93
N GLY A 1046 17.52 37.31 -4.12
CA GLY A 1046 17.15 36.80 -5.43
C GLY A 1046 15.67 36.55 -5.61
N LEU A 1047 15.34 36.13 -6.82
CA LEU A 1047 13.98 35.76 -7.21
C LEU A 1047 14.02 34.43 -7.95
N GLY A 1048 13.20 33.50 -7.48
CA GLY A 1048 12.96 32.21 -8.11
C GLY A 1048 11.58 32.11 -8.75
N LEU A 1049 11.48 31.35 -9.82
CA LEU A 1049 10.23 30.89 -10.42
C LEU A 1049 10.18 29.36 -10.33
N ARG A 1050 9.04 28.81 -9.89
CA ARG A 1050 8.79 27.37 -9.80
C ARG A 1050 7.58 26.98 -10.63
N LEU A 1051 7.75 25.96 -11.46
CA LEU A 1051 6.71 25.37 -12.29
C LEU A 1051 6.52 23.91 -11.85
N LYS A 1052 5.38 23.61 -11.21
CA LYS A 1052 5.00 22.23 -10.86
C LYS A 1052 4.66 21.49 -12.14
N THR A 1053 5.23 20.29 -12.27
CA THR A 1053 4.93 19.40 -13.40
C THR A 1053 3.84 18.39 -13.02
N PRO A 1054 3.01 17.94 -13.98
CA PRO A 1054 1.84 17.10 -13.71
C PRO A 1054 2.17 15.65 -13.36
N ILE A 1055 3.30 15.14 -13.86
CA ILE A 1055 3.84 13.80 -13.57
C ILE A 1055 4.76 13.77 -12.35
N GLY A 1056 4.70 14.81 -11.51
CA GLY A 1056 5.53 14.94 -10.31
C GLY A 1056 6.91 15.56 -10.59
N GLY A 1057 7.33 16.44 -9.69
CA GLY A 1057 8.56 17.22 -9.82
C GLY A 1057 8.30 18.71 -10.05
N GLU A 1058 9.34 19.51 -9.91
CA GLU A 1058 9.29 20.97 -10.03
C GLU A 1058 10.45 21.46 -10.87
N PHE A 1059 10.15 22.20 -11.93
CA PHE A 1059 11.14 22.97 -12.66
C PHE A 1059 11.34 24.31 -11.95
N GLY A 1060 12.58 24.64 -11.60
CA GLY A 1060 12.95 25.86 -10.92
C GLY A 1060 14.01 26.64 -11.67
N ILE A 1061 13.80 27.95 -11.77
CA ILE A 1061 14.80 28.93 -12.17
C ILE A 1061 15.03 29.85 -10.98
N ASP A 1062 16.28 30.12 -10.62
CA ASP A 1062 16.66 31.05 -9.56
C ASP A 1062 17.67 32.07 -10.09
N TYR A 1063 17.40 33.37 -9.91
CA TYR A 1063 18.40 34.42 -10.10
C TYR A 1063 18.83 34.96 -8.74
N GLY A 1064 20.12 34.83 -8.42
CA GLY A 1064 20.72 35.34 -7.19
C GLY A 1064 21.66 36.52 -7.45
N TYR A 1065 21.56 37.55 -6.62
CA TYR A 1065 22.42 38.74 -6.64
C TYR A 1065 23.21 38.86 -5.32
N LEU A 1066 24.52 38.66 -5.41
CA LEU A 1066 25.47 38.70 -4.30
C LEU A 1066 25.78 40.16 -3.92
N LEU A 1067 25.32 40.59 -2.75
CA LEU A 1067 25.41 41.98 -2.26
C LEU A 1067 26.85 42.37 -1.89
N ASN A 1068 27.58 41.44 -1.29
CA ASN A 1068 28.96 41.66 -0.83
C ASN A 1068 29.91 40.59 -1.42
N PRO A 1069 30.20 40.65 -2.74
CA PRO A 1069 31.06 39.68 -3.41
C PRO A 1069 32.49 39.69 -2.82
N PRO A 1070 33.01 38.52 -2.40
CA PRO A 1070 34.38 38.38 -1.92
C PRO A 1070 35.44 38.85 -2.94
N ARG A 1071 36.57 39.33 -2.41
CA ARG A 1071 37.75 39.73 -3.17
C ARG A 1071 38.95 38.93 -2.69
N PHE A 1072 39.75 38.42 -3.62
CA PHE A 1072 40.92 37.59 -3.36
C PHE A 1072 42.16 38.23 -3.98
N ARG A 1073 43.28 38.22 -3.25
CA ARG A 1073 44.57 38.71 -3.74
C ARG A 1073 45.20 37.71 -4.69
N ILE A 1074 45.74 38.20 -5.79
CA ILE A 1074 46.50 37.43 -6.77
C ILE A 1074 47.91 38.05 -6.81
N PRO A 1075 48.94 37.33 -6.35
CA PRO A 1075 50.30 37.86 -6.37
C PRO A 1075 50.74 38.12 -7.80
N GLN A 1076 51.46 39.21 -8.02
CA GLN A 1076 52.03 39.58 -9.32
C GLN A 1076 53.54 39.41 -9.30
N THR A 1077 54.13 39.06 -10.43
CA THR A 1077 55.60 38.97 -10.59
C THR A 1077 56.26 40.34 -10.57
N VAL A 1078 55.54 41.39 -11.00
CA VAL A 1078 55.99 42.79 -10.98
C VAL A 1078 54.82 43.69 -10.54
N GLY A 1079 55.03 44.52 -9.51
CA GLY A 1079 54.01 45.45 -8.99
C GLY A 1079 53.17 44.89 -7.82
N PRO A 1080 52.16 45.65 -7.35
CA PRO A 1080 51.29 45.24 -6.24
C PRO A 1080 50.37 44.07 -6.62
N ASP A 1081 49.93 43.29 -5.64
CA ASP A 1081 48.96 42.21 -5.84
C ASP A 1081 47.69 42.69 -6.57
N ALA A 1082 47.26 41.92 -7.56
CA ALA A 1082 45.97 42.10 -8.23
C ALA A 1082 44.82 41.56 -7.36
N TYR A 1083 43.58 41.93 -7.68
CA TYR A 1083 42.39 41.48 -6.96
C TYR A 1083 41.39 40.79 -7.87
N TYR A 1084 41.05 39.54 -7.55
CA TYR A 1084 39.96 38.80 -8.17
C TYR A 1084 38.67 38.98 -7.35
N ARG A 1085 37.64 39.53 -7.97
CA ARG A 1085 36.30 39.70 -7.37
C ARG A 1085 35.32 38.73 -8.01
N LEU A 1086 34.52 38.05 -7.18
CA LEU A 1086 33.46 37.17 -7.67
C LEU A 1086 32.34 37.96 -8.36
N ARG A 1087 31.66 37.31 -9.32
CA ARG A 1087 30.51 37.89 -10.02
C ARG A 1087 29.38 38.13 -9.03
N GLN A 1088 28.51 39.09 -9.35
CA GLN A 1088 27.37 39.42 -8.49
C GLN A 1088 26.10 38.66 -8.90
N GLY A 1089 25.84 38.46 -10.19
CA GLY A 1089 24.63 37.78 -10.67
C GLY A 1089 24.89 36.32 -11.04
N HIS A 1090 24.05 35.41 -10.58
CA HIS A 1090 24.07 33.98 -10.88
C HIS A 1090 22.68 33.49 -11.26
N ILE A 1091 22.59 32.59 -12.25
CA ILE A 1091 21.34 31.92 -12.66
C ILE A 1091 21.50 30.43 -12.45
N HIS A 1092 20.52 29.82 -11.76
CA HIS A 1092 20.47 28.39 -11.53
C HIS A 1092 19.20 27.78 -12.12
N PHE A 1093 19.35 26.60 -12.72
CA PHE A 1093 18.27 25.78 -13.25
C PHE A 1093 18.23 24.45 -12.50
N ARG A 1094 17.03 23.98 -12.19
CA ARG A 1094 16.79 22.69 -11.52
C ARG A 1094 15.54 22.02 -12.06
N PHE A 1095 15.69 20.75 -12.40
CA PHE A 1095 14.62 19.84 -12.78
C PHE A 1095 14.98 18.45 -12.25
N SER A 1096 14.04 17.79 -11.58
CA SER A 1096 14.22 16.42 -11.14
C SER A 1096 12.89 15.70 -11.12
N GLN A 1097 12.89 14.50 -11.64
CA GLN A 1097 11.74 13.62 -11.69
C GLN A 1097 12.12 12.20 -11.27
N ALA A 1098 11.18 11.52 -10.62
CA ALA A 1098 11.29 10.13 -10.21
C ALA A 1098 9.97 9.42 -10.53
N PHE A 1099 10.07 8.16 -10.96
CA PHE A 1099 8.98 7.26 -11.34
C PHE A 1099 9.07 5.97 -10.52
#